data_AF-A0A090ZJW3-F1
#
_entry.id   AF-A0A090ZJW3-F1
#
_cell.length_a   1.000
_cell.length_b   1.000
_cell.length_c   1.000
_cell.angle_alpha   90.00
_cell.angle_beta   90.00
_cell.angle_gamma   90.00
#
_symmetry.space_group_name_H-M   'P 1'
#
loop_
_entity.id
_entity.type
_entity.pdbx_description
1 polymer ?
#
loop_
_entity_poly.entity_id
_entity_poly.type
_entity_poly.pdbx_seq_one_letter_code
_entity_poly.pdbx_strand_id
1 'polypeptide(L)'
;MAFVILWAGVLNGQVAQAETAAIAKTPGNSNPLMDHKLGADPSALVYNGRVYIYMSSDAYEYDSNGKIKANSFSNLNKVHLISSDDMVNWTDHGAIPVAGSGGIAKWASGSWAPAAAHKKINGQDKFFLYFANSAGGIGVLTADSPIGPWTDPLGKALVSWSTPGVSGVVWLFDPAVLVDDNGSGYLYFGGGIPGGDNPTQNQWASPKTARVIKLSSDMIHIEGSAQLIDAPFFFEDSGIHKYNGKYYYSYCSNFGGNHPAGSPPPGEIAYMVSNNPMGPYTYVKSILRNPAVFFGVGGNNHHTIFSFNNKWYITYHAQTVSKALLGDGMGYRSPHINELTYSGNEIVPVQGTMQGVSQTKHLNPYQRTEAETIGWNGGILTEVSQAPGGMVPSVNMNVTDIHNGDWVAVGNADFGSTGATSFKANVASTVVGQIEIRLDSPKGQVIGTLNVTPTGGNQVWRLQETNVNRVTGVHNIYFMFKGASGQRLFNFDYWQFATSSGGETPVENGRVYKLQNVHSNMVIGIANMSTANGGQAVQWDDNGTADHEWRFERLDSGYYKLTNIHSGKVLGIENMSTARGASAVQWDDNGTADHEWQLAPLGDGSYKLVNRHSGMVLGVDGMSREAGAKIVQWDDNGTADHNWRFMLVR
;
A
#
# COMPACT_ATOMS: atom_id res chain seq x y z
N MET A 1 68.32 7.07 -1.84
CA MET A 1 67.68 5.77 -2.12
C MET A 1 66.38 5.73 -1.36
N ALA A 2 65.25 5.90 -2.04
CA ALA A 2 63.93 5.67 -1.47
C ALA A 2 63.08 5.02 -2.58
N PHE A 3 62.68 3.77 -2.33
CA PHE A 3 61.87 2.97 -3.23
C PHE A 3 60.41 3.39 -3.12
N VAL A 4 59.79 3.56 -4.29
CA VAL A 4 58.35 3.71 -4.48
C VAL A 4 57.71 2.32 -4.40
N ILE A 5 56.67 2.18 -3.59
CA ILE A 5 55.74 1.03 -3.62
C ILE A 5 54.37 1.59 -4.02
N LEU A 6 53.86 1.12 -5.17
CA LEU A 6 52.51 1.41 -5.66
C LEU A 6 51.46 0.76 -4.74
N TRP A 7 50.46 1.55 -4.34
CA TRP A 7 49.18 1.04 -3.87
C TRP A 7 48.18 1.04 -5.03
N ALA A 8 47.61 -0.14 -5.30
CA ALA A 8 46.49 -0.30 -6.20
C ALA A 8 45.22 0.28 -5.55
N GLY A 9 44.66 1.33 -6.16
CA GLY A 9 43.40 1.93 -5.74
C GLY A 9 42.22 1.03 -6.12
N VAL A 10 41.42 0.68 -5.12
CA VAL A 10 40.07 0.12 -5.29
C VAL A 10 39.18 1.26 -5.82
N LEU A 11 38.62 1.08 -7.01
CA LEU A 11 37.60 1.96 -7.60
C LEU A 11 36.33 1.90 -6.73
N ASN A 12 36.14 2.89 -5.87
CA ASN A 12 34.83 3.20 -5.31
C ASN A 12 33.95 3.77 -6.44
N GLY A 13 32.91 3.04 -6.82
CA GLY A 13 31.87 3.54 -7.72
C GLY A 13 31.25 4.81 -7.14
N GLN A 14 31.47 5.93 -7.82
CA GLN A 14 30.78 7.18 -7.52
C GLN A 14 29.29 6.98 -7.81
N VAL A 15 28.48 6.94 -6.76
CA VAL A 15 27.04 7.12 -6.87
C VAL A 15 26.81 8.52 -7.43
N ALA A 16 26.31 8.61 -8.65
CA ALA A 16 26.07 9.88 -9.33
C ALA A 16 25.00 10.69 -8.58
N GLN A 17 25.38 11.82 -7.97
CA GLN A 17 24.45 12.70 -7.25
C GLN A 17 23.34 13.26 -8.16
N ALA A 18 22.09 13.16 -7.71
CA ALA A 18 20.93 13.94 -8.18
C ALA A 18 21.11 15.43 -7.86
N GLU A 19 20.25 16.33 -8.39
CA GLU A 19 20.29 17.76 -8.03
C GLU A 19 19.98 17.97 -6.54
N THR A 20 18.94 17.33 -6.00
CA THR A 20 18.73 17.15 -4.55
C THR A 20 19.06 15.72 -4.12
N ALA A 21 19.85 15.54 -3.05
CA ALA A 21 20.23 14.20 -2.58
C ALA A 21 19.12 13.51 -1.77
N ALA A 22 19.01 12.18 -1.87
CA ALA A 22 18.21 11.38 -0.95
C ALA A 22 18.82 11.44 0.46
N ILE A 23 17.99 11.38 1.50
CA ILE A 23 18.43 11.59 2.89
C ILE A 23 19.12 10.33 3.43
N ALA A 24 18.39 9.20 3.45
CA ALA A 24 18.87 7.95 4.02
C ALA A 24 18.53 6.73 3.17
N LYS A 25 17.36 6.72 2.50
CA LYS A 25 16.96 5.64 1.60
C LYS A 25 17.47 5.95 0.20
N THR A 26 18.72 5.59 -0.07
CA THR A 26 19.33 5.82 -1.39
C THR A 26 18.81 4.80 -2.43
N PRO A 27 18.73 5.17 -3.72
CA PRO A 27 18.33 4.24 -4.77
C PRO A 27 19.08 2.91 -4.74
N GLY A 28 18.33 1.81 -4.82
CA GLY A 28 18.84 0.44 -4.67
C GLY A 28 18.77 -0.13 -3.25
N ASN A 29 18.61 0.70 -2.23
CA ASN A 29 18.29 0.29 -0.86
C ASN A 29 16.78 0.32 -0.60
N SER A 30 16.32 -0.57 0.28
CA SER A 30 14.90 -0.66 0.67
C SER A 30 14.66 -0.18 2.11
N ASN A 31 15.71 0.07 2.89
CA ASN A 31 15.63 0.64 4.23
C ASN A 31 16.32 2.02 4.33
N PRO A 32 15.82 2.93 5.18
CA PRO A 32 14.51 2.87 5.85
C PRO A 32 13.37 2.82 4.82
N LEU A 33 12.16 2.41 5.21
CA LEU A 33 11.05 2.24 4.25
C LEU A 33 10.66 3.57 3.59
N MET A 34 10.82 4.67 4.33
CA MET A 34 10.65 6.05 3.89
C MET A 34 11.67 6.95 4.60
N ASP A 35 12.02 8.08 3.99
CA ASP A 35 12.92 9.08 4.58
C ASP A 35 12.46 10.54 4.39
N HIS A 36 11.35 10.79 3.68
CA HIS A 36 10.66 12.09 3.66
C HIS A 36 9.88 12.37 4.95
N LYS A 37 9.66 11.33 5.78
CA LYS A 37 9.02 11.38 7.09
C LYS A 37 9.69 10.40 8.05
N LEU A 38 9.46 10.61 9.34
CA LEU A 38 9.80 9.68 10.40
C LEU A 38 8.66 8.72 10.70
N GLY A 39 8.97 7.63 11.40
CA GLY A 39 8.00 6.61 11.79
C GLY A 39 8.62 5.67 12.81
N ALA A 40 7.98 5.58 13.96
CA ALA A 40 8.43 4.76 15.08
C ALA A 40 7.48 3.59 15.32
N ASP A 41 7.92 2.65 16.16
CA ASP A 41 7.10 1.56 16.70
C ASP A 41 6.23 0.84 15.63
N PRO A 42 6.85 0.27 14.58
CA PRO A 42 6.10 -0.20 13.42
C PRO A 42 5.31 -1.48 13.72
N SER A 43 4.02 -1.46 13.41
CA SER A 43 3.13 -2.63 13.35
C SER A 43 2.77 -2.96 11.91
N ALA A 44 2.79 -4.23 11.55
CA ALA A 44 2.45 -4.71 10.22
C ALA A 44 1.08 -5.40 10.16
N LEU A 45 0.26 -5.04 9.16
CA LEU A 45 -0.96 -5.75 8.77
C LEU A 45 -0.83 -6.19 7.31
N VAL A 46 -1.05 -7.48 7.03
CA VAL A 46 -1.12 -7.99 5.66
C VAL A 46 -2.57 -8.20 5.27
N TYR A 47 -3.00 -7.54 4.20
CA TYR A 47 -4.38 -7.60 3.71
C TYR A 47 -4.42 -7.43 2.19
N ASN A 48 -5.17 -8.30 1.50
CA ASN A 48 -5.39 -8.26 0.04
C ASN A 48 -4.13 -7.98 -0.80
N GLY A 49 -3.05 -8.74 -0.55
CA GLY A 49 -1.82 -8.65 -1.33
C GLY A 49 -0.96 -7.42 -1.04
N ARG A 50 -1.26 -6.67 0.03
CA ARG A 50 -0.44 -5.54 0.51
C ARG A 50 -0.02 -5.74 1.96
N VAL A 51 1.12 -5.17 2.32
CA VAL A 51 1.54 -4.93 3.71
C VAL A 51 1.30 -3.46 4.05
N TYR A 52 0.68 -3.21 5.19
CA TYR A 52 0.44 -1.90 5.78
C TYR A 52 1.28 -1.76 7.04
N ILE A 53 2.03 -0.67 7.16
CA ILE A 53 2.88 -0.38 8.32
C ILE A 53 2.32 0.84 9.05
N TYR A 54 1.83 0.62 10.27
CA TYR A 54 1.32 1.64 11.19
C TYR A 54 2.43 2.01 12.15
N MET A 55 2.62 3.31 12.39
CA MET A 55 3.76 3.81 13.16
C MET A 55 3.36 4.93 14.11
N SER A 56 3.98 4.96 15.28
CA SER A 56 4.02 6.17 16.13
C SER A 56 4.51 7.37 15.31
N SER A 57 3.83 8.51 15.44
CA SER A 57 4.10 9.73 14.68
C SER A 57 5.31 10.53 15.19
N ASP A 58 6.49 9.90 15.20
CA ASP A 58 7.75 10.60 15.48
C ASP A 58 7.85 11.84 14.58
N ALA A 59 8.19 12.99 15.16
CA ALA A 59 8.34 14.26 14.47
C ALA A 59 9.32 15.13 15.24
N TYR A 60 10.19 15.85 14.53
CA TYR A 60 11.20 16.70 15.15
C TYR A 60 10.57 17.71 16.11
N GLU A 61 11.12 17.76 17.32
CA GLU A 61 10.81 18.78 18.30
C GLU A 61 11.90 19.85 18.30
N TYR A 62 11.49 21.08 18.56
CA TYR A 62 12.37 22.25 18.53
C TYR A 62 12.40 22.91 19.90
N ASP A 63 13.56 23.41 20.30
CA ASP A 63 13.70 24.31 21.44
C ASP A 63 13.18 25.72 21.11
N SER A 64 13.23 26.64 22.08
CA SER A 64 12.77 28.02 21.90
C SER A 64 13.55 28.82 20.84
N ASN A 65 14.72 28.34 20.40
CA ASN A 65 15.55 28.97 19.38
C ASN A 65 15.34 28.31 17.99
N GLY A 66 14.43 27.35 17.86
CA GLY A 66 14.20 26.62 16.62
C GLY A 66 15.25 25.56 16.32
N LYS A 67 16.07 25.15 17.31
CA LYS A 67 17.02 24.05 17.14
C LYS A 67 16.35 22.73 17.49
N ILE A 68 16.61 21.68 16.70
CA ILE A 68 16.14 20.34 17.00
C ILE A 68 16.70 19.89 18.36
N LYS A 69 15.81 19.43 19.25
CA LYS A 69 16.15 18.82 20.54
C LYS A 69 15.85 17.32 20.53
N ALA A 70 16.27 16.59 21.56
CA ALA A 70 16.01 15.16 21.67
C ALA A 70 14.50 14.88 21.70
N ASN A 71 14.09 13.76 21.11
CA ASN A 71 12.70 13.31 21.10
C ASN A 71 12.22 13.09 22.55
N SER A 72 11.14 13.77 22.94
CA SER A 72 10.48 13.61 24.24
C SER A 72 9.13 12.90 24.13
N PHE A 73 8.80 12.44 22.92
CA PHE A 73 7.55 11.77 22.56
C PHE A 73 6.31 12.69 22.60
N SER A 74 6.49 14.01 22.70
CA SER A 74 5.38 14.96 22.83
C SER A 74 4.48 15.01 21.60
N ASN A 75 5.02 14.61 20.44
CA ASN A 75 4.33 14.62 19.15
C ASN A 75 3.62 13.29 18.83
N LEU A 76 3.72 12.27 19.69
CA LEU A 76 3.14 10.94 19.45
C LEU A 76 1.63 10.91 19.75
N ASN A 77 0.85 11.66 18.98
CA ASN A 77 -0.61 11.74 19.08
C ASN A 77 -1.33 11.36 17.77
N LYS A 78 -0.59 10.96 16.74
CA LYS A 78 -1.09 10.40 15.49
C LYS A 78 -0.47 9.02 15.24
N VAL A 79 -1.00 8.34 14.24
CA VAL A 79 -0.41 7.12 13.67
C VAL A 79 -0.09 7.37 12.20
N HIS A 80 1.19 7.34 11.83
CA HIS A 80 1.62 7.36 10.43
C HIS A 80 1.32 6.01 9.77
N LEU A 81 0.95 6.01 8.49
CA LEU A 81 0.58 4.80 7.77
C LEU A 81 1.17 4.79 6.36
N ILE A 82 1.90 3.72 6.03
CA ILE A 82 2.38 3.45 4.66
C ILE A 82 1.93 2.05 4.23
N SER A 83 1.84 1.77 2.92
CA SER A 83 1.62 0.41 2.43
C SER A 83 2.36 0.09 1.14
N SER A 84 2.64 -1.19 0.92
CA SER A 84 3.32 -1.68 -0.27
C SER A 84 2.78 -3.06 -0.67
N ASP A 85 2.79 -3.37 -1.97
CA ASP A 85 2.61 -4.73 -2.50
C ASP A 85 3.92 -5.33 -3.03
N ASP A 86 5.04 -4.62 -2.90
CA ASP A 86 6.33 -5.04 -3.46
C ASP A 86 7.55 -4.88 -2.53
N MET A 87 7.37 -4.31 -1.33
CA MET A 87 8.40 -4.03 -0.30
C MET A 87 9.37 -2.88 -0.58
N VAL A 88 9.27 -2.22 -1.73
CA VAL A 88 10.18 -1.12 -2.12
C VAL A 88 9.43 0.19 -2.33
N ASN A 89 8.34 0.14 -3.09
CA ASN A 89 7.48 1.27 -3.36
C ASN A 89 6.41 1.36 -2.28
N TRP A 90 6.46 2.43 -1.49
CA TRP A 90 5.56 2.64 -0.36
C TRP A 90 4.61 3.80 -0.65
N THR A 91 3.31 3.51 -0.66
CA THR A 91 2.25 4.53 -0.69
C THR A 91 2.08 5.12 0.71
N ASP A 92 2.24 6.43 0.84
CA ASP A 92 2.01 7.18 2.08
C ASP A 92 0.51 7.50 2.25
N HIS A 93 -0.12 6.96 3.30
CA HIS A 93 -1.54 7.22 3.61
C HIS A 93 -1.71 8.34 4.65
N GLY A 94 -0.66 9.09 4.92
CA GLY A 94 -0.65 10.21 5.84
C GLY A 94 -0.64 9.78 7.30
N ALA A 95 -1.39 10.52 8.11
CA ALA A 95 -1.42 10.36 9.55
C ALA A 95 -2.88 10.30 10.05
N ILE A 96 -3.20 9.23 10.78
CA ILE A 96 -4.49 9.07 11.45
C ILE A 96 -4.47 9.96 12.70
N PRO A 97 -5.36 10.96 12.84
CA PRO A 97 -5.41 11.82 14.02
C PRO A 97 -6.07 11.08 15.19
N VAL A 98 -5.33 10.21 15.86
CA VAL A 98 -5.88 9.33 16.91
C VAL A 98 -6.21 10.11 18.18
N ALA A 99 -5.26 10.85 18.74
CA ALA A 99 -5.36 11.48 20.06
C ALA A 99 -5.29 13.02 20.01
N GLY A 100 -5.57 13.67 21.15
CA GLY A 100 -5.54 15.13 21.29
C GLY A 100 -6.87 15.82 20.97
N SER A 101 -6.92 17.15 21.10
CA SER A 101 -8.15 17.96 20.97
C SER A 101 -8.87 17.76 19.63
N GLY A 102 -8.10 17.62 18.54
CA GLY A 102 -8.59 17.31 17.20
C GLY A 102 -8.73 15.82 16.89
N GLY A 103 -8.29 14.91 17.78
CA GLY A 103 -8.19 13.48 17.50
C GLY A 103 -9.53 12.73 17.52
N ILE A 104 -9.55 11.50 17.02
CA ILE A 104 -10.73 10.61 16.98
C ILE A 104 -11.08 10.14 18.39
N ALA A 105 -10.10 9.69 19.16
CA ALA A 105 -10.23 9.28 20.56
C ALA A 105 -10.08 10.51 21.48
N LYS A 106 -11.19 11.21 21.73
CA LYS A 106 -11.22 12.47 22.51
C LYS A 106 -10.72 12.37 23.94
N TRP A 107 -10.66 11.16 24.50
CA TRP A 107 -10.18 10.87 25.85
C TRP A 107 -8.66 10.65 25.92
N ALA A 108 -8.00 10.43 24.78
CA ALA A 108 -6.58 10.10 24.72
C ALA A 108 -5.71 11.34 24.46
N SER A 109 -4.53 11.39 25.08
CA SER A 109 -3.50 12.42 24.88
C SER A 109 -2.35 11.95 24.00
N GLY A 110 -2.11 10.64 23.92
CA GLY A 110 -1.12 10.00 23.05
C GLY A 110 -1.67 8.79 22.31
N SER A 111 -0.96 8.35 21.28
CA SER A 111 -1.28 7.18 20.46
C SER A 111 -0.02 6.41 20.07
N TRP A 112 0.67 5.88 21.08
CA TRP A 112 1.97 5.24 20.94
C TRP A 112 1.81 3.77 20.52
N ALA A 113 2.84 3.24 19.85
CA ALA A 113 3.01 1.82 19.54
C ALA A 113 1.71 1.19 18.99
N PRO A 114 1.27 1.59 17.77
CA PRO A 114 0.04 1.06 17.22
C PRO A 114 0.14 -0.45 16.99
N ALA A 115 -0.98 -1.15 17.10
CA ALA A 115 -1.12 -2.52 16.64
C ALA A 115 -2.38 -2.66 15.79
N ALA A 116 -2.24 -3.19 14.58
CA ALA A 116 -3.35 -3.31 13.65
C ALA A 116 -3.79 -4.77 13.49
N ALA A 117 -5.10 -4.99 13.47
CA ALA A 117 -5.70 -6.29 13.18
C ALA A 117 -6.82 -6.16 12.14
N HIS A 118 -7.07 -7.28 11.46
CA HIS A 118 -8.22 -7.47 10.60
C HIS A 118 -9.00 -8.69 11.08
N LYS A 119 -10.33 -8.61 11.01
CA LYS A 119 -11.21 -9.75 11.22
C LYS A 119 -12.46 -9.62 10.39
N LYS A 120 -12.92 -10.74 9.83
CA LYS A 120 -14.24 -10.80 9.19
C LYS A 120 -15.33 -10.95 10.25
N ILE A 121 -16.25 -10.00 10.32
CA ILE A 121 -17.39 -9.99 11.24
C ILE A 121 -18.66 -9.86 10.40
N ASN A 122 -19.58 -10.83 10.56
CA ASN A 122 -20.83 -10.89 9.78
C ASN A 122 -20.61 -10.83 8.25
N GLY A 123 -19.56 -11.50 7.77
CA GLY A 123 -19.20 -11.52 6.35
C GLY A 123 -18.47 -10.28 5.84
N GLN A 124 -18.32 -9.23 6.65
CA GLN A 124 -17.62 -8.00 6.27
C GLN A 124 -16.23 -7.93 6.89
N ASP A 125 -15.26 -7.46 6.12
CA ASP A 125 -13.93 -7.14 6.63
C ASP A 125 -14.00 -5.92 7.56
N LYS A 126 -13.43 -6.06 8.76
CA LYS A 126 -13.32 -4.98 9.74
C LYS A 126 -11.87 -4.85 10.20
N PHE A 127 -11.45 -3.62 10.41
CA PHE A 127 -10.09 -3.26 10.80
C PHE A 127 -10.09 -2.62 12.17
N PHE A 128 -9.09 -2.96 12.97
CA PHE A 128 -8.93 -2.54 14.35
C PHE A 128 -7.54 -1.95 14.52
N LEU A 129 -7.47 -0.73 15.06
CA LEU A 129 -6.21 -0.06 15.38
C LEU A 129 -6.15 0.16 16.89
N TYR A 130 -5.35 -0.65 17.56
CA TYR A 130 -5.02 -0.50 18.96
C TYR A 130 -3.87 0.49 19.11
N PHE A 131 -3.86 1.25 20.22
CA PHE A 131 -2.82 2.23 20.52
C PHE A 131 -2.71 2.43 22.02
N ALA A 132 -1.53 2.78 22.50
CA ALA A 132 -1.31 3.15 23.89
C ALA A 132 -1.50 4.66 24.10
N ASN A 133 -2.30 5.04 25.09
CA ASN A 133 -2.39 6.42 25.56
C ASN A 133 -1.25 6.70 26.53
N SER A 134 -0.07 7.00 25.98
CA SER A 134 1.20 6.97 26.71
C SER A 134 1.35 5.62 27.45
N ALA A 135 1.69 5.62 28.75
CA ALA A 135 1.80 4.40 29.56
C ALA A 135 0.55 4.09 30.42
N GLY A 136 -0.60 4.71 30.11
CA GLY A 136 -1.77 4.73 31.01
C GLY A 136 -2.95 3.83 30.64
N GLY A 137 -2.93 3.20 29.47
CA GLY A 137 -4.06 2.41 28.96
C GLY A 137 -4.03 2.24 27.45
N ILE A 138 -4.80 1.29 26.95
CA ILE A 138 -4.86 0.93 25.52
C ILE A 138 -6.25 1.25 24.98
N GLY A 139 -6.30 2.00 23.88
CA GLY A 139 -7.50 2.28 23.10
C GLY A 139 -7.64 1.36 21.89
N VAL A 140 -8.80 1.42 21.23
CA VAL A 140 -9.06 0.76 19.95
C VAL A 140 -9.90 1.66 19.07
N LEU A 141 -9.52 1.82 17.80
CA LEU A 141 -10.34 2.40 16.75
C LEU A 141 -10.80 1.32 15.77
N THR A 142 -11.89 1.59 15.05
CA THR A 142 -12.46 0.69 14.04
C THR A 142 -12.58 1.36 12.68
N ALA A 143 -12.46 0.58 11.60
CA ALA A 143 -12.64 1.03 10.23
C ALA A 143 -13.12 -0.11 9.31
N ASP A 144 -13.64 0.28 8.14
CA ASP A 144 -14.05 -0.64 7.05
C ASP A 144 -12.99 -0.81 5.96
N SER A 145 -11.86 -0.10 6.08
CA SER A 145 -10.68 -0.27 5.25
C SER A 145 -9.42 -0.20 6.12
N PRO A 146 -8.28 -0.73 5.65
CA PRO A 146 -7.02 -0.67 6.40
C PRO A 146 -6.50 0.77 6.56
N ILE A 147 -7.01 1.75 5.79
CA ILE A 147 -6.59 3.15 5.86
C ILE A 147 -7.65 4.07 6.48
N GLY A 148 -8.74 3.51 7.00
CA GLY A 148 -9.86 4.28 7.54
C GLY A 148 -10.99 4.53 6.53
N PRO A 149 -11.84 5.54 6.76
CA PRO A 149 -11.84 6.43 7.93
C PRO A 149 -12.08 5.67 9.24
N TRP A 150 -11.52 6.19 10.33
CA TRP A 150 -11.49 5.54 11.63
C TRP A 150 -12.52 6.13 12.61
N THR A 151 -13.09 5.29 13.45
CA THR A 151 -14.06 5.66 14.50
C THR A 151 -13.62 5.11 15.85
N ASP A 152 -13.76 5.89 16.94
CA ASP A 152 -13.66 5.40 18.33
C ASP A 152 -15.02 4.84 18.75
N PRO A 153 -15.18 3.51 18.88
CA PRO A 153 -16.46 2.92 19.23
C PRO A 153 -16.72 2.93 20.75
N LEU A 154 -15.71 3.20 21.60
CA LEU A 154 -15.82 3.05 23.05
C LEU A 154 -15.89 4.39 23.78
N GLY A 155 -15.24 5.43 23.25
CA GLY A 155 -15.10 6.72 23.92
C GLY A 155 -14.25 6.67 25.20
N LYS A 156 -13.51 5.57 25.41
CA LYS A 156 -12.63 5.31 26.56
C LYS A 156 -11.61 4.22 26.22
N ALA A 157 -10.65 3.99 27.12
CA ALA A 157 -9.70 2.89 27.00
C ALA A 157 -10.40 1.51 27.02
N LEU A 158 -9.93 0.61 26.15
CA LEU A 158 -10.28 -0.81 26.14
C LEU A 158 -9.65 -1.55 27.33
N VAL A 159 -8.36 -1.28 27.58
CA VAL A 159 -7.62 -1.81 28.73
C VAL A 159 -7.16 -0.65 29.60
N SER A 160 -7.42 -0.75 30.90
CA SER A 160 -7.02 0.24 31.91
C SER A 160 -6.52 -0.45 33.18
N TRP A 161 -6.08 0.32 34.17
CA TRP A 161 -5.63 -0.20 35.47
C TRP A 161 -6.69 -1.01 36.23
N SER A 162 -7.98 -0.79 35.96
CA SER A 162 -9.08 -1.54 36.58
C SER A 162 -9.40 -2.85 35.84
N THR A 163 -8.82 -3.09 34.66
CA THR A 163 -9.03 -4.32 33.91
C THR A 163 -8.52 -5.54 34.73
N PRO A 164 -9.32 -6.59 34.91
CA PRO A 164 -8.91 -7.77 35.69
C PRO A 164 -7.60 -8.37 35.19
N GLY A 165 -6.66 -8.65 36.10
CA GLY A 165 -5.34 -9.22 35.79
C GLY A 165 -4.25 -8.21 35.40
N VAL A 166 -4.57 -6.92 35.27
CA VAL A 166 -3.58 -5.86 34.93
C VAL A 166 -2.75 -5.40 36.13
N SER A 167 -3.20 -5.68 37.36
CA SER A 167 -2.42 -5.35 38.57
C SER A 167 -0.98 -5.87 38.46
N GLY A 168 -0.02 -5.01 38.81
CA GLY A 168 1.42 -5.28 38.75
C GLY A 168 2.10 -4.91 37.43
N VAL A 169 1.38 -4.52 36.37
CA VAL A 169 1.97 -3.87 35.18
C VAL A 169 2.52 -2.49 35.59
N VAL A 170 3.69 -2.09 35.09
CA VAL A 170 4.31 -0.78 35.40
C VAL A 170 4.00 0.24 34.32
N TRP A 171 4.20 -0.12 33.05
CA TRP A 171 3.80 0.66 31.88
C TRP A 171 2.72 -0.08 31.11
N LEU A 172 1.50 0.48 31.07
CA LEU A 172 0.36 -0.13 30.38
C LEU A 172 0.29 0.38 28.94
N PHE A 173 1.17 -0.17 28.10
CA PHE A 173 1.38 0.25 26.72
C PHE A 173 1.77 -0.91 25.78
N ASP A 174 2.31 -0.57 24.61
CA ASP A 174 2.87 -1.46 23.59
C ASP A 174 1.96 -2.67 23.29
N PRO A 175 0.74 -2.40 22.80
CA PRO A 175 -0.16 -3.46 22.40
C PRO A 175 0.43 -4.28 21.25
N ALA A 176 0.16 -5.58 21.26
CA ALA A 176 0.24 -6.49 20.12
C ALA A 176 -1.06 -7.27 20.03
N VAL A 177 -1.54 -7.56 18.82
CA VAL A 177 -2.82 -8.25 18.62
C VAL A 177 -2.65 -9.47 17.74
N LEU A 178 -3.26 -10.57 18.15
CA LEU A 178 -3.39 -11.79 17.37
C LEU A 178 -4.87 -12.03 17.08
N VAL A 179 -5.21 -12.21 15.80
CA VAL A 179 -6.44 -12.90 15.39
C VAL A 179 -6.02 -14.30 14.97
N ASP A 180 -6.36 -15.29 15.79
CA ASP A 180 -5.97 -16.68 15.57
C ASP A 180 -6.80 -17.32 14.45
N ASP A 181 -6.36 -18.46 13.92
CA ASP A 181 -6.99 -19.13 12.77
C ASP A 181 -8.46 -19.50 13.02
N ASN A 182 -8.84 -19.69 14.29
CA ASN A 182 -10.23 -19.96 14.70
C ASN A 182 -11.09 -18.70 14.86
N GLY A 183 -10.54 -17.51 14.57
CA GLY A 183 -11.17 -16.21 14.71
C GLY A 183 -11.13 -15.61 16.11
N SER A 184 -10.49 -16.24 17.10
CA SER A 184 -10.33 -15.68 18.45
C SER A 184 -9.31 -14.56 18.46
N GLY A 185 -9.63 -13.45 19.15
CA GLY A 185 -8.71 -12.32 19.32
C GLY A 185 -7.96 -12.40 20.66
N TYR A 186 -6.70 -12.01 20.66
CA TYR A 186 -5.86 -11.88 21.86
C TYR A 186 -5.06 -10.59 21.79
N LEU A 187 -5.01 -9.86 22.91
CA LEU A 187 -4.25 -8.63 23.05
C LEU A 187 -3.13 -8.84 24.08
N TYR A 188 -1.90 -8.55 23.68
CA TYR A 188 -0.67 -8.64 24.45
C TYR A 188 -0.21 -7.23 24.76
N PHE A 189 0.28 -6.97 25.97
CA PHE A 189 0.67 -5.63 26.38
C PHE A 189 1.48 -5.63 27.67
N GLY A 190 1.95 -4.45 28.03
CA GLY A 190 2.59 -4.18 29.31
C GLY A 190 4.06 -3.85 29.15
N GLY A 191 4.70 -3.53 30.26
CA GLY A 191 6.09 -3.12 30.26
C GLY A 191 6.52 -2.49 31.56
N GLY A 192 7.74 -1.97 31.54
CA GLY A 192 8.38 -1.33 32.67
C GLY A 192 8.90 -2.32 33.70
N ILE A 193 9.72 -1.78 34.59
CA ILE A 193 10.45 -2.55 35.60
C ILE A 193 9.99 -2.08 36.99
N PRO A 194 9.50 -2.99 37.85
CA PRO A 194 9.09 -2.63 39.19
C PRO A 194 10.29 -2.27 40.06
N GLY A 195 10.10 -1.43 41.09
CA GLY A 195 11.17 -1.00 42.00
C GLY A 195 11.62 0.45 41.84
N GLY A 196 10.96 1.22 40.96
CA GLY A 196 11.27 2.64 40.76
C GLY A 196 12.68 2.83 40.18
N ASP A 197 13.41 3.82 40.69
CA ASP A 197 14.72 4.19 40.16
C ASP A 197 15.82 3.15 40.42
N ASN A 198 15.62 2.21 41.36
CA ASN A 198 16.62 1.21 41.74
C ASN A 198 16.04 -0.22 41.81
N PRO A 199 15.63 -0.82 40.69
CA PRO A 199 15.16 -2.20 40.69
C PRO A 199 16.25 -3.18 41.14
N THR A 200 15.84 -4.18 41.91
CA THR A 200 16.71 -5.30 42.30
C THR A 200 17.02 -6.20 41.12
N GLN A 201 18.08 -7.02 41.21
CA GLN A 201 18.41 -8.00 40.16
C GLN A 201 17.25 -8.94 39.82
N ASN A 202 16.43 -9.33 40.81
CA ASN A 202 15.27 -10.17 40.56
C ASN A 202 14.17 -9.44 39.80
N GLN A 203 13.98 -8.13 40.05
CA GLN A 203 13.03 -7.31 39.32
C GLN A 203 13.48 -7.03 37.89
N TRP A 204 14.79 -6.90 37.64
CA TRP A 204 15.35 -6.87 36.29
C TRP A 204 15.14 -8.20 35.57
N ALA A 205 15.45 -9.33 36.23
CA ALA A 205 15.41 -10.66 35.61
C ALA A 205 13.99 -11.19 35.36
N SER A 206 13.02 -10.86 36.23
CA SER A 206 11.62 -11.25 36.12
C SER A 206 10.71 -10.08 36.53
N PRO A 207 10.51 -9.10 35.63
CA PRO A 207 9.69 -7.91 35.92
C PRO A 207 8.22 -8.26 36.16
N LYS A 208 7.72 -9.33 35.54
CA LYS A 208 6.33 -9.80 35.61
C LYS A 208 5.30 -8.74 35.19
N THR A 209 5.67 -7.92 34.21
CA THR A 209 4.85 -6.81 33.69
C THR A 209 4.21 -7.08 32.33
N ALA A 210 4.55 -8.18 31.64
CA ALA A 210 3.87 -8.59 30.40
C ALA A 210 2.52 -9.29 30.68
N ARG A 211 1.53 -9.03 29.84
CA ARG A 211 0.18 -9.58 29.94
C ARG A 211 -0.34 -10.03 28.58
N VAL A 212 -1.25 -11.00 28.61
CA VAL A 212 -2.14 -11.37 27.51
C VAL A 212 -3.58 -11.45 27.99
N ILE A 213 -4.52 -10.89 27.24
CA ILE A 213 -5.95 -10.97 27.52
C ILE A 213 -6.71 -11.40 26.27
N LYS A 214 -7.77 -12.18 26.45
CA LYS A 214 -8.64 -12.57 25.34
C LYS A 214 -9.59 -11.42 25.00
N LEU A 215 -9.79 -11.19 23.71
CA LEU A 215 -10.79 -10.25 23.18
C LEU A 215 -12.09 -11.00 22.87
N SER A 216 -13.21 -10.30 23.00
CA SER A 216 -14.51 -10.78 22.50
C SER A 216 -14.53 -10.89 20.98
N SER A 217 -15.57 -11.53 20.46
CA SER A 217 -15.72 -11.75 19.01
C SER A 217 -15.75 -10.45 18.19
N ASP A 218 -16.15 -9.33 18.78
CA ASP A 218 -16.21 -8.00 18.16
C ASP A 218 -14.87 -7.25 18.16
N MET A 219 -13.83 -7.80 18.82
CA MET A 219 -12.48 -7.24 18.95
C MET A 219 -12.38 -5.91 19.72
N ILE A 220 -13.49 -5.42 20.28
CA ILE A 220 -13.57 -4.14 21.00
C ILE A 220 -14.03 -4.28 22.46
N HIS A 221 -14.18 -5.52 22.95
CA HIS A 221 -14.32 -5.82 24.38
C HIS A 221 -13.36 -6.95 24.80
N ILE A 222 -13.21 -7.12 26.11
CA ILE A 222 -12.35 -8.14 26.73
C ILE A 222 -13.17 -9.29 27.30
N GLU A 223 -12.61 -10.50 27.27
CA GLU A 223 -13.18 -11.69 27.89
C GLU A 223 -12.28 -12.18 29.04
N GLY A 224 -12.85 -12.31 30.24
CA GLY A 224 -12.14 -12.82 31.41
C GLY A 224 -11.11 -11.85 31.99
N SER A 225 -9.93 -12.36 32.36
CA SER A 225 -8.84 -11.60 32.98
C SER A 225 -7.54 -11.76 32.22
N ALA A 226 -6.70 -10.72 32.25
CA ALA A 226 -5.36 -10.78 31.73
C ALA A 226 -4.52 -11.82 32.49
N GLN A 227 -3.70 -12.57 31.76
CA GLN A 227 -2.78 -13.57 32.27
C GLN A 227 -1.35 -13.06 32.19
N LEU A 228 -0.54 -13.40 33.20
CA LEU A 228 0.88 -13.07 33.25
C LEU A 228 1.64 -13.86 32.18
N ILE A 229 2.51 -13.18 31.44
CA ILE A 229 3.62 -13.79 30.72
C ILE A 229 4.89 -13.48 31.50
N ASP A 230 5.53 -14.49 32.09
CA ASP A 230 6.78 -14.31 32.84
C ASP A 230 7.98 -14.32 31.87
N ALA A 231 8.07 -13.28 31.05
CA ALA A 231 9.14 -13.10 30.08
C ALA A 231 10.44 -12.65 30.79
N PRO A 232 11.55 -13.40 30.65
CA PRO A 232 12.79 -13.06 31.34
C PRO A 232 13.34 -11.74 30.82
N PHE A 233 13.72 -10.84 31.72
CA PHE A 233 14.23 -9.51 31.38
C PHE A 233 13.31 -8.69 30.47
N PHE A 234 11.99 -8.85 30.58
CA PHE A 234 11.02 -8.06 29.79
C PHE A 234 11.19 -6.55 29.99
N PHE A 235 10.89 -5.76 28.96
CA PHE A 235 10.89 -4.30 29.03
C PHE A 235 9.62 -3.71 28.44
N GLU A 236 9.39 -3.97 27.16
CA GLU A 236 8.34 -3.36 26.32
C GLU A 236 8.19 -4.15 25.01
N ASP A 237 7.50 -3.57 24.01
CA ASP A 237 7.42 -4.08 22.63
C ASP A 237 6.88 -5.52 22.54
N SER A 238 5.70 -5.75 23.11
CA SER A 238 5.06 -7.06 22.94
C SER A 238 4.83 -7.35 21.45
N GLY A 239 5.21 -8.55 21.02
CA GLY A 239 4.98 -9.07 19.68
C GLY A 239 4.37 -10.47 19.75
N ILE A 240 3.52 -10.80 18.77
CA ILE A 240 2.91 -12.13 18.67
C ILE A 240 2.76 -12.52 17.21
N HIS A 241 3.18 -13.74 16.88
CA HIS A 241 2.85 -14.38 15.61
C HIS A 241 2.71 -15.89 15.80
N LYS A 242 2.09 -16.53 14.81
CA LYS A 242 1.89 -17.98 14.79
C LYS A 242 2.69 -18.61 13.67
N TYR A 243 3.49 -19.61 13.99
CA TYR A 243 4.28 -20.37 13.02
C TYR A 243 4.19 -21.86 13.34
N ASN A 244 3.91 -22.68 12.33
CA ASN A 244 3.83 -24.14 12.43
C ASN A 244 2.97 -24.63 13.63
N GLY A 245 1.78 -24.02 13.80
CA GLY A 245 0.84 -24.36 14.87
C GLY A 245 1.22 -23.90 16.28
N LYS A 246 2.34 -23.18 16.44
CA LYS A 246 2.80 -22.64 17.72
C LYS A 246 2.74 -21.12 17.77
N TYR A 247 2.62 -20.58 18.97
CA TYR A 247 2.54 -19.15 19.24
C TYR A 247 3.90 -18.66 19.72
N TYR A 248 4.40 -17.60 19.08
CA TYR A 248 5.71 -17.01 19.34
C TYR A 248 5.49 -15.63 19.95
N TYR A 249 5.67 -15.52 21.26
CA TYR A 249 5.63 -14.23 21.94
C TYR A 249 7.03 -13.64 21.93
N SER A 250 7.21 -12.51 21.26
CA SER A 250 8.46 -11.77 21.19
C SER A 250 8.38 -10.46 21.96
N TYR A 251 9.53 -9.93 22.39
CA TYR A 251 9.60 -8.73 23.21
C TYR A 251 10.98 -8.07 23.17
N CYS A 252 11.04 -6.78 23.47
CA CYS A 252 12.30 -6.10 23.77
C CYS A 252 12.74 -6.40 25.20
N SER A 253 13.97 -6.89 25.35
CA SER A 253 14.57 -7.12 26.66
C SER A 253 15.14 -5.82 27.26
N ASN A 254 15.12 -5.72 28.59
CA ASN A 254 15.54 -4.51 29.28
C ASN A 254 17.06 -4.29 29.24
N PHE A 255 17.48 -3.11 29.69
CA PHE A 255 18.87 -2.64 29.60
C PHE A 255 19.64 -2.77 30.93
N GLY A 256 18.99 -3.23 32.00
CA GLY A 256 19.46 -3.06 33.37
C GLY A 256 19.72 -4.38 34.10
N GLY A 257 20.57 -4.33 35.13
CA GLY A 257 21.00 -5.51 35.87
C GLY A 257 21.97 -6.40 35.09
N ASN A 258 22.33 -7.53 35.69
CA ASN A 258 23.20 -8.52 35.07
C ASN A 258 22.40 -9.50 34.21
N HIS A 259 22.73 -9.64 32.93
CA HIS A 259 22.13 -10.61 32.01
C HIS A 259 23.07 -11.82 31.85
N PRO A 260 22.87 -12.92 32.60
CA PRO A 260 23.75 -14.09 32.54
C PRO A 260 23.68 -14.81 31.19
N ALA A 261 24.70 -15.60 30.86
CA ALA A 261 24.67 -16.43 29.66
C ALA A 261 23.43 -17.33 29.63
N GLY A 262 22.71 -17.32 28.51
CA GLY A 262 21.45 -18.04 28.34
C GLY A 262 20.20 -17.21 28.66
N SER A 263 20.33 -15.97 29.16
CA SER A 263 19.24 -15.00 29.18
C SER A 263 19.24 -14.12 27.91
N PRO A 264 18.15 -13.41 27.61
CA PRO A 264 18.16 -12.36 26.59
C PRO A 264 19.30 -11.36 26.84
N PRO A 265 20.11 -10.99 25.84
CA PRO A 265 21.06 -9.88 25.96
C PRO A 265 20.33 -8.52 26.05
N PRO A 266 20.92 -7.48 26.66
CA PRO A 266 20.22 -6.22 26.90
C PRO A 266 19.79 -5.49 25.61
N GLY A 267 18.54 -5.03 25.56
CA GLY A 267 18.03 -4.20 24.45
C GLY A 267 17.86 -4.94 23.12
N GLU A 268 17.83 -6.28 23.14
CA GLU A 268 17.58 -7.12 21.97
C GLU A 268 16.13 -7.64 21.96
N ILE A 269 15.62 -7.94 20.76
CA ILE A 269 14.35 -8.67 20.62
C ILE A 269 14.59 -10.13 20.94
N ALA A 270 13.89 -10.61 21.96
CA ALA A 270 13.83 -12.00 22.40
C ALA A 270 12.51 -12.64 22.02
N TYR A 271 12.44 -13.97 22.03
CA TYR A 271 11.16 -14.67 21.89
C TYR A 271 11.03 -15.91 22.77
N MET A 272 9.78 -16.26 23.01
CA MET A 272 9.31 -17.42 23.73
C MET A 272 8.26 -18.15 22.89
N VAL A 273 8.07 -19.46 23.13
CA VAL A 273 7.14 -20.29 22.37
C VAL A 273 6.14 -20.99 23.29
N SER A 274 4.90 -21.12 22.84
CA SER A 274 3.81 -21.84 23.51
C SER A 274 2.96 -22.62 22.49
N ASN A 275 2.27 -23.66 22.97
CA ASN A 275 1.22 -24.34 22.20
C ASN A 275 -0.16 -23.67 22.35
N ASN A 276 -0.29 -22.69 23.25
CA ASN A 276 -1.51 -21.91 23.47
C ASN A 276 -1.22 -20.41 23.39
N PRO A 277 -2.15 -19.58 22.85
CA PRO A 277 -1.94 -18.14 22.71
C PRO A 277 -1.78 -17.41 24.05
N MET A 278 -2.33 -17.97 25.14
CA MET A 278 -2.18 -17.37 26.47
C MET A 278 -1.07 -18.01 27.33
N GLY A 279 -0.24 -18.88 26.75
CA GLY A 279 0.86 -19.56 27.45
C GLY A 279 0.49 -20.92 28.05
N PRO A 280 1.36 -21.51 28.89
CA PRO A 280 2.64 -20.95 29.33
C PRO A 280 3.67 -20.88 28.19
N TYR A 281 4.45 -19.81 28.17
CA TYR A 281 5.52 -19.56 27.20
C TYR A 281 6.87 -20.02 27.74
N THR A 282 7.73 -20.55 26.87
CA THR A 282 9.12 -20.94 27.19
C THR A 282 10.10 -20.13 26.36
N TYR A 283 11.05 -19.44 27.00
CA TYR A 283 12.09 -18.67 26.32
C TYR A 283 12.96 -19.55 25.41
N VAL A 284 13.36 -19.00 24.26
CA VAL A 284 14.23 -19.68 23.29
C VAL A 284 15.55 -18.93 23.09
N LYS A 285 15.54 -17.75 22.47
CA LYS A 285 16.75 -16.93 22.21
C LYS A 285 16.41 -15.49 21.77
N SER A 286 17.43 -14.64 21.61
CA SER A 286 17.30 -13.36 20.90
C SER A 286 17.40 -13.52 19.37
N ILE A 287 16.71 -12.64 18.65
CA ILE A 287 16.55 -12.69 17.19
C ILE A 287 16.89 -11.40 16.47
N LEU A 288 16.88 -10.25 17.14
CA LEU A 288 17.28 -8.97 16.55
C LEU A 288 18.05 -8.17 17.58
N ARG A 289 19.30 -7.83 17.26
CA ARG A 289 20.16 -7.03 18.12
C ARG A 289 19.69 -5.58 18.17
N ASN A 290 20.16 -4.81 19.14
CA ASN A 290 19.84 -3.39 19.23
C ASN A 290 20.26 -2.63 17.94
N PRO A 291 19.47 -1.66 17.45
CA PRO A 291 19.80 -0.88 16.25
C PRO A 291 21.22 -0.25 16.26
N ALA A 292 21.76 0.09 17.44
CA ALA A 292 23.13 0.61 17.58
C ALA A 292 24.19 -0.31 16.96
N VAL A 293 23.99 -1.62 17.03
CA VAL A 293 24.91 -2.63 16.51
C VAL A 293 25.07 -2.52 14.99
N PHE A 294 23.97 -2.24 14.28
CA PHE A 294 23.95 -2.23 12.82
C PHE A 294 24.22 -0.83 12.25
N PHE A 295 23.72 0.21 12.93
CA PHE A 295 23.63 1.55 12.35
C PHE A 295 24.46 2.61 13.10
N GLY A 296 25.18 2.24 14.17
CA GLY A 296 26.07 3.13 14.92
C GLY A 296 25.37 4.22 15.74
N VAL A 297 24.03 4.23 15.73
CA VAL A 297 23.16 4.99 16.64
C VAL A 297 22.03 4.03 17.05
N GLY A 298 21.56 4.15 18.29
CA GLY A 298 20.49 3.27 18.77
C GLY A 298 19.74 3.86 19.95
N GLY A 299 18.83 3.07 20.47
CA GLY A 299 17.89 3.43 21.52
C GLY A 299 17.06 2.22 21.89
N ASN A 300 15.77 2.41 22.12
CA ASN A 300 14.85 1.29 22.23
C ASN A 300 14.79 0.46 20.95
N ASN A 301 14.24 -0.74 21.08
CA ASN A 301 14.01 -1.69 19.99
C ASN A 301 12.52 -1.99 19.99
N HIS A 302 11.87 -1.85 18.84
CA HIS A 302 10.44 -2.13 18.67
C HIS A 302 10.23 -2.85 17.34
N HIS A 303 9.36 -3.86 17.30
CA HIS A 303 9.23 -4.72 16.12
C HIS A 303 7.82 -5.29 15.88
N THR A 304 7.63 -5.88 14.72
CA THR A 304 6.52 -6.80 14.43
C THR A 304 6.96 -7.85 13.42
N ILE A 305 6.63 -9.11 13.69
CA ILE A 305 6.90 -10.24 12.78
C ILE A 305 5.63 -10.56 12.00
N PHE A 306 5.75 -10.69 10.68
CA PHE A 306 4.62 -10.95 9.81
C PHE A 306 5.01 -11.82 8.61
N SER A 307 4.01 -12.43 7.97
CA SER A 307 4.18 -13.20 6.75
C SER A 307 3.52 -12.48 5.58
N PHE A 308 4.26 -12.31 4.48
CA PHE A 308 3.78 -11.71 3.24
C PHE A 308 4.29 -12.53 2.05
N ASN A 309 3.43 -12.85 1.08
CA ASN A 309 3.80 -13.65 -0.11
C ASN A 309 4.61 -14.91 0.22
N ASN A 310 4.15 -15.68 1.22
CA ASN A 310 4.76 -16.94 1.70
C ASN A 310 6.18 -16.81 2.27
N LYS A 311 6.62 -15.60 2.63
CA LYS A 311 7.87 -15.33 3.32
C LYS A 311 7.62 -14.62 4.64
N TRP A 312 8.54 -14.80 5.58
CA TRP A 312 8.50 -14.14 6.89
C TRP A 312 9.42 -12.93 6.92
N TYR A 313 8.97 -11.91 7.63
CA TYR A 313 9.68 -10.64 7.75
C TYR A 313 9.58 -10.14 9.18
N ILE A 314 10.54 -9.29 9.56
CA ILE A 314 10.47 -8.47 10.76
C ILE A 314 10.55 -7.00 10.33
N THR A 315 9.53 -6.23 10.69
CA THR A 315 9.62 -4.76 10.66
C THR A 315 10.11 -4.29 12.02
N TYR A 316 10.99 -3.30 12.04
CA TYR A 316 11.56 -2.72 13.25
C TYR A 316 11.92 -1.25 13.00
N HIS A 317 12.31 -0.48 14.01
CA HIS A 317 12.78 0.89 13.81
C HIS A 317 14.29 1.06 14.04
N ALA A 318 14.86 2.10 13.44
CA ALA A 318 16.22 2.58 13.71
C ALA A 318 16.28 4.09 13.53
N GLN A 319 17.33 4.76 14.04
CA GLN A 319 17.46 6.22 13.97
C GLN A 319 18.25 6.67 12.73
N THR A 320 17.99 6.06 11.57
CA THR A 320 18.84 6.22 10.37
C THR A 320 18.61 7.54 9.63
N VAL A 321 17.37 8.03 9.55
CA VAL A 321 17.06 9.31 8.88
C VAL A 321 17.60 10.49 9.69
N SER A 322 17.32 10.52 11.00
CA SER A 322 17.84 11.54 11.91
C SER A 322 19.37 11.54 11.96
N LYS A 323 20.02 10.37 12.02
CA LYS A 323 21.48 10.30 11.91
C LYS A 323 22.00 10.94 10.63
N ALA A 324 21.37 10.64 9.49
CA ALA A 324 21.81 11.20 8.21
C ALA A 324 21.67 12.73 8.16
N LEU A 325 20.62 13.28 8.77
CA LEU A 325 20.36 14.72 8.79
C LEU A 325 21.15 15.49 9.85
N LEU A 326 21.35 14.89 11.03
CA LEU A 326 21.81 15.60 12.23
C LEU A 326 23.20 15.13 12.70
N GLY A 327 23.72 14.03 12.16
CA GLY A 327 24.92 13.36 12.66
C GLY A 327 24.70 12.52 13.93
N ASP A 328 23.49 12.55 14.50
CA ASP A 328 23.06 11.79 15.69
C ASP A 328 21.58 11.40 15.53
N GLY A 329 21.17 10.30 16.15
CA GLY A 329 19.80 9.82 16.07
C GLY A 329 18.81 10.62 16.93
N MET A 330 19.25 11.15 18.07
CA MET A 330 18.49 11.99 19.00
C MET A 330 17.11 11.41 19.44
N GLY A 331 16.92 10.09 19.33
CA GLY A 331 15.66 9.41 19.66
C GLY A 331 14.59 9.46 18.55
N TYR A 332 14.88 10.01 17.38
CA TYR A 332 13.97 10.05 16.23
C TYR A 332 14.18 8.84 15.33
N ARG A 333 13.10 8.11 15.03
CA ARG A 333 13.16 6.75 14.48
C ARG A 333 12.49 6.65 13.11
N SER A 334 12.88 5.62 12.38
CA SER A 334 12.46 5.34 11.00
C SER A 334 12.26 3.83 10.83
N PRO A 335 11.23 3.39 10.09
CA PRO A 335 10.91 1.98 9.92
C PRO A 335 11.91 1.30 8.98
N HIS A 336 12.23 0.04 9.26
CA HIS A 336 13.08 -0.87 8.49
C HIS A 336 12.42 -2.24 8.40
N ILE A 337 12.66 -2.99 7.33
CA ILE A 337 12.24 -4.39 7.18
C ILE A 337 13.41 -5.26 6.72
N ASN A 338 13.53 -6.44 7.31
CA ASN A 338 14.41 -7.51 6.84
C ASN A 338 13.68 -8.86 6.80
N GLU A 339 14.13 -9.76 5.92
CA GLU A 339 13.61 -11.14 5.85
C GLU A 339 13.95 -11.89 7.15
N LEU A 340 12.99 -12.67 7.64
CA LEU A 340 13.11 -13.56 8.79
C LEU A 340 12.98 -14.99 8.29
N THR A 341 13.85 -15.88 8.75
CA THR A 341 13.82 -17.29 8.34
C THR A 341 13.77 -18.22 9.55
N TYR A 342 13.23 -19.42 9.33
CA TYR A 342 13.14 -20.47 10.33
C TYR A 342 14.07 -21.63 9.99
N SER A 343 14.74 -22.16 11.00
CA SER A 343 15.39 -23.46 10.96
C SER A 343 14.60 -24.42 11.85
N GLY A 344 13.73 -25.22 11.24
CA GLY A 344 12.73 -26.00 11.98
C GLY A 344 11.74 -25.07 12.68
N ASN A 345 11.66 -25.12 14.00
CA ASN A 345 10.79 -24.24 14.81
C ASN A 345 11.52 -23.05 15.42
N GLU A 346 12.81 -22.86 15.12
CA GLU A 346 13.57 -21.74 15.66
C GLU A 346 13.76 -20.63 14.62
N ILE A 347 13.66 -19.38 15.07
CA ILE A 347 13.97 -18.22 14.26
C ILE A 347 15.50 -18.09 14.12
N VAL A 348 15.99 -17.84 12.91
CA VAL A 348 17.39 -17.50 12.65
C VAL A 348 17.61 -16.01 12.96
N PRO A 349 18.65 -15.63 13.73
CA PRO A 349 18.90 -14.22 14.06
C PRO A 349 19.00 -13.32 12.82
N VAL A 350 18.23 -12.24 12.83
CA VAL A 350 18.12 -11.28 11.74
C VAL A 350 19.26 -10.27 11.81
N GLN A 351 19.79 -9.92 10.64
CA GLN A 351 20.77 -8.84 10.48
C GLN A 351 20.05 -7.60 9.94
N GLY A 352 20.09 -6.49 10.69
CA GLY A 352 19.57 -5.21 10.21
C GLY A 352 20.48 -4.64 9.11
N THR A 353 19.91 -4.18 8.00
CA THR A 353 20.68 -3.67 6.84
C THR A 353 19.98 -2.50 6.17
N MET A 354 20.74 -1.59 5.54
CA MET A 354 20.17 -0.58 4.63
C MET A 354 19.62 -1.20 3.32
N GLN A 355 20.22 -2.31 2.86
CA GLN A 355 19.77 -3.00 1.66
C GLN A 355 18.30 -3.45 1.77
N GLY A 356 17.89 -3.91 2.96
CA GLY A 356 16.52 -4.33 3.24
C GLY A 356 16.06 -5.50 2.37
N VAL A 357 14.76 -5.55 2.08
CA VAL A 357 14.14 -6.59 1.25
C VAL A 357 14.20 -6.19 -0.23
N SER A 358 14.62 -7.11 -1.10
CA SER A 358 14.53 -6.90 -2.55
C SER A 358 13.08 -6.79 -3.02
N GLN A 359 12.83 -6.01 -4.07
CA GLN A 359 11.48 -5.85 -4.60
C GLN A 359 10.86 -7.19 -4.98
N THR A 360 9.63 -7.44 -4.53
CA THR A 360 8.96 -8.74 -4.63
C THR A 360 7.98 -8.83 -5.80
N LYS A 361 7.65 -7.69 -6.42
CA LYS A 361 6.69 -7.58 -7.53
C LYS A 361 7.02 -6.35 -8.38
N HIS A 362 6.86 -6.42 -9.70
CA HIS A 362 6.97 -5.24 -10.56
C HIS A 362 5.77 -4.30 -10.38
N LEU A 363 6.03 -2.99 -10.45
CA LEU A 363 4.98 -1.98 -10.47
C LEU A 363 4.33 -1.93 -11.87
N ASN A 364 3.01 -1.81 -11.94
CA ASN A 364 2.30 -1.61 -13.22
C ASN A 364 2.11 -0.10 -13.49
N PRO A 365 2.87 0.52 -14.42
CA PRO A 365 2.81 1.96 -14.65
C PRO A 365 1.54 2.42 -15.37
N TYR A 366 0.73 1.48 -15.88
CA TYR A 366 -0.50 1.76 -16.62
C TYR A 366 -1.73 1.90 -15.72
N GLN A 367 -1.60 1.72 -14.41
CA GLN A 367 -2.67 1.98 -13.44
C GLN A 367 -2.50 3.37 -12.82
N ARG A 368 -3.59 3.94 -12.28
CA ARG A 368 -3.47 5.11 -11.40
C ARG A 368 -2.49 4.73 -10.28
N THR A 369 -1.39 5.46 -10.20
CA THR A 369 -0.40 5.32 -9.14
C THR A 369 -0.31 6.65 -8.42
N GLU A 370 -0.59 6.66 -7.13
CA GLU A 370 -0.47 7.88 -6.32
C GLU A 370 0.99 8.38 -6.37
N ALA A 371 1.18 9.70 -6.46
CA ALA A 371 2.50 10.30 -6.52
C ALA A 371 3.29 10.05 -5.24
N GLU A 372 2.59 9.93 -4.11
CA GLU A 372 3.10 9.49 -2.81
C GLU A 372 3.33 7.97 -2.70
N THR A 373 3.24 7.21 -3.81
CA THR A 373 3.82 5.87 -3.91
C THR A 373 5.28 5.99 -4.29
N ILE A 374 6.16 5.93 -3.29
CA ILE A 374 7.56 6.34 -3.38
C ILE A 374 8.47 5.15 -3.12
N GLY A 375 9.32 4.83 -4.10
CA GLY A 375 10.50 3.99 -3.91
C GLY A 375 11.63 4.79 -3.26
N TRP A 376 11.97 5.94 -3.84
CA TRP A 376 13.00 6.87 -3.38
C TRP A 376 12.63 8.32 -3.70
N ASN A 377 13.19 9.28 -2.97
CA ASN A 377 12.94 10.70 -3.21
C ASN A 377 14.16 11.56 -2.84
N GLY A 378 14.11 12.84 -3.22
CA GLY A 378 14.99 13.87 -2.69
C GLY A 378 14.28 15.23 -2.69
N GLY A 379 14.18 15.84 -1.50
CA GLY A 379 13.74 17.23 -1.32
C GLY A 379 12.24 17.48 -1.19
N ILE A 380 11.41 16.43 -1.16
CA ILE A 380 9.95 16.55 -1.12
C ILE A 380 9.35 16.33 0.27
N LEU A 381 8.07 16.69 0.41
CA LEU A 381 7.19 16.27 1.50
C LEU A 381 5.89 15.68 0.95
N THR A 382 5.03 15.16 1.81
CA THR A 382 3.65 14.77 1.45
C THR A 382 2.62 15.38 2.42
N GLU A 383 1.49 15.85 1.88
CA GLU A 383 0.38 16.45 2.64
C GLU A 383 -0.97 15.84 2.24
N VAL A 384 -2.01 16.10 3.04
CA VAL A 384 -3.39 15.69 2.71
C VAL A 384 -3.85 16.39 1.43
N SER A 385 -4.39 15.62 0.49
CA SER A 385 -4.90 16.11 -0.79
C SER A 385 -6.42 16.30 -0.74
N GLN A 386 -6.90 17.35 -1.39
CA GLN A 386 -8.34 17.56 -1.65
C GLN A 386 -8.82 16.79 -2.90
N ALA A 387 -7.92 16.21 -3.69
CA ALA A 387 -8.30 15.30 -4.76
C ALA A 387 -8.78 13.96 -4.16
N PRO A 388 -9.70 13.25 -4.82
CA PRO A 388 -10.19 11.97 -4.33
C PRO A 388 -9.10 10.89 -4.43
N GLY A 389 -8.92 10.12 -3.35
CA GLY A 389 -7.94 9.03 -3.27
C GLY A 389 -8.30 7.80 -4.09
N GLY A 390 -7.30 6.99 -4.44
CA GLY A 390 -7.49 5.77 -5.23
C GLY A 390 -8.08 4.60 -4.45
N MET A 391 -7.70 4.41 -3.18
CA MET A 391 -8.17 3.29 -2.34
C MET A 391 -9.44 3.65 -1.56
N VAL A 392 -9.43 4.79 -0.88
CA VAL A 392 -10.59 5.34 -0.17
C VAL A 392 -10.76 6.79 -0.64
N PRO A 393 -11.88 7.17 -1.27
CA PRO A 393 -12.03 8.50 -1.85
C PRO A 393 -11.81 9.66 -0.86
N SER A 394 -12.10 9.45 0.42
CA SER A 394 -11.95 10.46 1.49
C SER A 394 -10.55 10.49 2.12
N VAL A 395 -9.64 9.60 1.74
CA VAL A 395 -8.28 9.54 2.27
C VAL A 395 -7.32 9.59 1.10
N ASN A 396 -6.60 10.70 0.97
CA ASN A 396 -5.65 10.90 -0.11
C ASN A 396 -4.52 11.82 0.33
N MET A 397 -3.35 11.62 -0.25
CA MET A 397 -2.20 12.49 -0.05
C MET A 397 -1.79 13.08 -1.41
N ASN A 398 -0.79 13.95 -1.39
CA ASN A 398 -0.06 14.35 -2.58
C ASN A 398 1.41 14.58 -2.19
N VAL A 399 2.28 14.63 -3.19
CA VAL A 399 3.64 15.16 -3.04
C VAL A 399 3.57 16.69 -3.10
N THR A 400 4.22 17.33 -2.13
CA THR A 400 4.24 18.79 -1.92
C THR A 400 5.67 19.26 -1.63
N ASP A 401 5.79 20.56 -1.37
CA ASP A 401 7.04 21.27 -1.13
C ASP A 401 8.10 21.08 -2.23
N ILE A 402 7.62 20.88 -3.46
CA ILE A 402 8.46 20.60 -4.63
C ILE A 402 9.18 21.89 -5.06
N HIS A 403 10.50 21.84 -5.12
CA HIS A 403 11.38 22.89 -5.67
C HIS A 403 12.16 22.38 -6.89
N ASN A 404 12.85 23.30 -7.56
CA ASN A 404 13.71 22.93 -8.69
C ASN A 404 14.86 22.01 -8.25
N GLY A 405 14.93 20.82 -8.85
CA GLY A 405 15.98 19.83 -8.60
C GLY A 405 15.53 18.64 -7.73
N ASP A 406 14.36 18.77 -7.10
CA ASP A 406 13.73 17.71 -6.32
C ASP A 406 13.19 16.61 -7.23
N TRP A 407 12.91 15.45 -6.64
CA TRP A 407 12.44 14.29 -7.39
C TRP A 407 11.77 13.23 -6.51
N VAL A 408 10.93 12.43 -7.15
CA VAL A 408 10.45 11.13 -6.62
C VAL A 408 10.71 10.04 -7.65
N ALA A 409 10.87 8.80 -7.19
CA ALA A 409 11.12 7.65 -8.05
C ALA A 409 10.42 6.39 -7.56
N VAL A 410 10.08 5.51 -8.51
CA VAL A 410 9.56 4.16 -8.25
C VAL A 410 10.46 3.09 -8.83
N GLY A 411 10.53 1.94 -8.16
CA GLY A 411 11.32 0.78 -8.55
C GLY A 411 10.58 -0.16 -9.49
N ASN A 412 11.30 -0.69 -10.49
CA ASN A 412 10.89 -1.79 -11.38
C ASN A 412 9.45 -1.66 -11.92
N ALA A 413 9.14 -0.54 -12.56
CA ALA A 413 7.92 -0.40 -13.35
C ALA A 413 8.04 -1.20 -14.65
N ASP A 414 7.08 -2.08 -14.92
CA ASP A 414 7.06 -2.96 -16.09
C ASP A 414 6.19 -2.39 -17.22
N PHE A 415 6.85 -1.86 -18.26
CA PHE A 415 6.20 -1.34 -19.46
C PHE A 415 5.85 -2.44 -20.48
N GLY A 416 6.17 -3.71 -20.19
CA GLY A 416 5.96 -4.82 -21.11
C GLY A 416 6.63 -4.62 -22.48
N SER A 417 6.17 -5.36 -23.48
CA SER A 417 6.68 -5.25 -24.86
C SER A 417 6.01 -4.12 -25.66
N THR A 418 4.78 -3.75 -25.30
CA THR A 418 4.01 -2.70 -26.00
C THR A 418 4.56 -1.32 -25.69
N GLY A 419 4.95 -1.09 -24.45
CA GLY A 419 5.57 0.14 -24.03
C GLY A 419 4.65 1.35 -23.92
N ALA A 420 4.98 2.27 -23.02
CA ALA A 420 4.21 3.50 -22.87
C ALA A 420 4.61 4.54 -23.91
N THR A 421 3.67 5.38 -24.35
CA THR A 421 3.97 6.53 -25.21
C THR A 421 3.29 7.83 -24.79
N SER A 422 2.46 7.82 -23.74
CA SER A 422 2.04 9.04 -23.06
C SER A 422 2.10 8.88 -21.55
N PHE A 423 2.15 10.02 -20.88
CA PHE A 423 2.18 10.13 -19.44
C PHE A 423 1.22 11.24 -19.02
N LYS A 424 0.39 10.96 -18.03
CA LYS A 424 -0.49 11.95 -17.41
C LYS A 424 -0.24 12.04 -15.91
N ALA A 425 -0.41 13.25 -15.39
CA ALA A 425 -0.30 13.55 -13.97
C ALA A 425 -1.43 14.48 -13.54
N ASN A 426 -2.02 14.21 -12.38
CA ASN A 426 -2.92 15.14 -11.72
C ASN A 426 -2.09 16.07 -10.84
N VAL A 427 -2.15 17.36 -11.15
CA VAL A 427 -1.30 18.38 -10.51
C VAL A 427 -2.12 19.60 -10.10
N ALA A 428 -1.62 20.34 -9.12
CA ALA A 428 -2.18 21.63 -8.71
C ALA A 428 -1.05 22.65 -8.58
N SER A 429 -1.18 23.80 -9.24
CA SER A 429 -0.10 24.77 -9.37
C SER A 429 -0.59 26.22 -9.44
N THR A 430 0.22 27.13 -8.90
CA THR A 430 0.07 28.58 -9.10
C THR A 430 1.09 29.15 -10.08
N VAL A 431 2.10 28.38 -10.47
CA VAL A 431 3.18 28.79 -11.38
C VAL A 431 3.49 27.74 -12.44
N VAL A 432 4.36 28.09 -13.39
CA VAL A 432 4.85 27.14 -14.38
C VAL A 432 5.95 26.26 -13.79
N GLY A 433 5.95 24.99 -14.16
CA GLY A 433 6.98 24.03 -13.80
C GLY A 433 6.99 22.86 -14.79
N GLN A 434 7.86 21.88 -14.55
CA GLN A 434 7.94 20.68 -15.38
C GLN A 434 8.18 19.44 -14.54
N ILE A 435 7.64 18.32 -15.02
CA ILE A 435 8.00 16.97 -14.59
C ILE A 435 8.76 16.32 -15.75
N GLU A 436 10.08 16.21 -15.60
CA GLU A 436 10.94 15.51 -16.55
C GLU A 436 11.06 14.04 -16.14
N ILE A 437 10.68 13.14 -17.04
CA ILE A 437 10.53 11.71 -16.76
C ILE A 437 11.79 10.99 -17.25
N ARG A 438 12.50 10.34 -16.34
CA ARG A 438 13.76 9.64 -16.61
C ARG A 438 13.70 8.17 -16.24
N LEU A 439 14.49 7.36 -16.93
CA LEU A 439 14.66 5.93 -16.62
C LEU A 439 15.93 5.66 -15.81
N ASP A 440 15.84 4.71 -14.90
CA ASP A 440 16.93 4.00 -14.21
C ASP A 440 17.81 4.82 -13.25
N SER A 441 17.96 6.12 -13.48
CA SER A 441 18.69 7.02 -12.56
C SER A 441 18.25 8.49 -12.73
N PRO A 442 18.58 9.37 -11.75
CA PRO A 442 18.34 10.81 -11.86
C PRO A 442 19.02 11.50 -13.07
N LYS A 443 20.02 10.85 -13.67
CA LYS A 443 20.72 11.32 -14.88
C LYS A 443 20.44 10.44 -16.10
N GLY A 444 19.50 9.52 -15.99
CA GLY A 444 19.18 8.58 -17.05
C GLY A 444 18.45 9.22 -18.20
N GLN A 445 18.10 8.38 -19.18
CA GLN A 445 17.43 8.81 -20.40
C GLN A 445 16.12 9.55 -20.08
N VAL A 446 15.99 10.78 -20.58
CA VAL A 446 14.72 11.50 -20.57
C VAL A 446 13.81 10.89 -21.63
N ILE A 447 12.64 10.44 -21.22
CA ILE A 447 11.66 9.84 -22.12
C ILE A 447 10.52 10.81 -22.44
N GLY A 448 10.30 11.83 -21.62
CA GLY A 448 9.38 12.91 -21.92
C GLY A 448 9.36 13.94 -20.80
N THR A 449 8.73 15.08 -21.08
CA THR A 449 8.60 16.18 -20.13
C THR A 449 7.16 16.67 -20.14
N LEU A 450 6.51 16.63 -18.99
CA LEU A 450 5.19 17.23 -18.79
C LEU A 450 5.36 18.68 -18.35
N ASN A 451 4.85 19.62 -19.15
CA ASN A 451 4.79 21.02 -18.76
C ASN A 451 3.60 21.22 -17.81
N VAL A 452 3.88 21.57 -16.56
CA VAL A 452 2.86 21.88 -15.55
C VAL A 452 2.44 23.34 -15.71
N THR A 453 1.20 23.54 -16.13
CA THR A 453 0.58 24.86 -16.25
C THR A 453 -0.18 25.24 -14.96
N PRO A 454 -0.29 26.53 -14.61
CA PRO A 454 -1.08 26.99 -13.46
C PRO A 454 -2.52 26.49 -13.53
N THR A 455 -3.02 25.94 -12.43
CA THR A 455 -4.35 25.34 -12.35
C THR A 455 -5.36 26.21 -11.60
N GLY A 456 -4.90 27.31 -11.00
CA GLY A 456 -5.71 28.27 -10.24
C GLY A 456 -5.52 28.19 -8.72
N GLY A 457 -4.70 27.27 -8.22
CA GLY A 457 -4.38 27.17 -6.79
C GLY A 457 -3.71 25.86 -6.41
N ASN A 458 -3.14 25.79 -5.20
CA ASN A 458 -2.37 24.64 -4.72
C ASN A 458 -3.20 23.37 -4.43
N GLN A 459 -4.53 23.46 -4.48
CA GLN A 459 -5.47 22.35 -4.32
C GLN A 459 -6.56 22.38 -5.40
N VAL A 460 -6.33 23.12 -6.50
CA VAL A 460 -7.20 23.12 -7.68
C VAL A 460 -6.59 22.15 -8.69
N TRP A 461 -7.14 20.95 -8.75
CA TRP A 461 -6.52 19.82 -9.47
C TRP A 461 -6.89 19.80 -10.95
N ARG A 462 -5.90 19.54 -11.80
CA ARG A 462 -6.06 19.32 -13.24
C ARG A 462 -5.17 18.17 -13.69
N LEU A 463 -5.78 17.26 -14.45
CA LEU A 463 -5.05 16.24 -15.19
C LEU A 463 -4.35 16.90 -16.38
N GLN A 464 -3.03 16.76 -16.47
CA GLN A 464 -2.22 17.23 -17.59
C GLN A 464 -1.49 16.03 -18.20
N GLU A 465 -1.30 16.03 -19.52
CA GLU A 465 -0.73 14.90 -20.29
C GLU A 465 0.39 15.38 -21.23
N THR A 466 1.36 14.51 -21.46
CA THR A 466 2.44 14.69 -22.44
C THR A 466 2.74 13.38 -23.15
N ASN A 467 3.32 13.46 -24.34
CA ASN A 467 3.87 12.29 -25.01
C ASN A 467 5.21 11.89 -24.38
N VAL A 468 5.49 10.59 -24.37
CA VAL A 468 6.81 10.04 -24.03
C VAL A 468 7.33 9.19 -25.18
N ASN A 469 8.64 9.14 -25.35
CA ASN A 469 9.32 8.18 -26.20
C ASN A 469 8.92 6.77 -25.76
N ARG A 470 8.69 5.87 -26.72
CA ARG A 470 8.30 4.48 -26.41
C ARG A 470 9.36 3.80 -25.54
N VAL A 471 8.94 3.34 -24.36
CA VAL A 471 9.77 2.58 -23.42
C VAL A 471 9.17 1.21 -23.23
N THR A 472 9.97 0.15 -23.27
CA THR A 472 9.56 -1.25 -23.07
C THR A 472 10.41 -1.90 -22.00
N GLY A 473 9.91 -2.95 -21.35
CA GLY A 473 10.63 -3.68 -20.30
C GLY A 473 10.52 -3.01 -18.93
N VAL A 474 11.39 -3.43 -18.02
CA VAL A 474 11.33 -3.08 -16.60
C VAL A 474 12.37 -2.01 -16.28
N HIS A 475 11.93 -0.89 -15.73
CA HIS A 475 12.78 0.25 -15.41
C HIS A 475 12.43 0.89 -14.07
N ASN A 476 13.41 1.51 -13.41
CA ASN A 476 13.08 2.50 -12.39
C ASN A 476 12.62 3.78 -13.09
N ILE A 477 11.59 4.45 -12.57
CA ILE A 477 11.11 5.72 -13.13
C ILE A 477 11.46 6.83 -12.15
N TYR A 478 12.08 7.89 -12.65
CA TYR A 478 12.39 9.11 -11.92
C TYR A 478 11.56 10.26 -12.47
N PHE A 479 10.84 10.95 -11.59
CA PHE A 479 10.13 12.18 -11.89
C PHE A 479 10.94 13.35 -11.34
N MET A 480 11.69 14.01 -12.21
CA MET A 480 12.53 15.16 -11.86
C MET A 480 11.73 16.45 -11.99
N PHE A 481 11.73 17.27 -10.95
CA PHE A 481 10.96 18.51 -10.93
C PHE A 481 11.83 19.71 -11.30
N LYS A 482 11.37 20.50 -12.27
CA LYS A 482 12.11 21.65 -12.82
C LYS A 482 11.25 22.91 -12.82
N GLY A 483 11.88 24.05 -12.54
CA GLY A 483 11.21 25.35 -12.52
C GLY A 483 12.13 26.47 -12.07
N ALA A 484 11.54 27.62 -11.71
CA ALA A 484 12.31 28.73 -11.19
C ALA A 484 12.98 28.38 -9.85
N SER A 485 14.25 28.76 -9.68
CA SER A 485 15.00 28.51 -8.45
C SER A 485 14.42 29.30 -7.26
N GLY A 486 14.40 28.67 -6.07
CA GLY A 486 13.94 29.31 -4.83
C GLY A 486 12.42 29.44 -4.69
N GLN A 487 11.65 28.79 -5.58
CA GLN A 487 10.20 28.84 -5.58
C GLN A 487 9.61 27.43 -5.44
N ARG A 488 8.57 27.29 -4.61
CA ARG A 488 7.71 26.10 -4.58
C ARG A 488 6.89 26.04 -5.88
N LEU A 489 6.98 24.90 -6.58
CA LEU A 489 6.52 24.75 -7.96
C LEU A 489 5.05 24.34 -8.04
N PHE A 490 4.70 23.13 -7.60
CA PHE A 490 3.36 22.54 -7.71
C PHE A 490 3.17 21.41 -6.69
N ASN A 491 1.93 20.94 -6.57
CA ASN A 491 1.58 19.68 -5.91
C ASN A 491 1.30 18.60 -6.97
N PHE A 492 1.64 17.36 -6.64
CA PHE A 492 1.53 16.21 -7.54
C PHE A 492 0.79 15.08 -6.83
N ASP A 493 -0.38 14.69 -7.35
CA ASP A 493 -1.35 13.80 -6.67
C ASP A 493 -1.28 12.36 -7.17
N TYR A 494 -1.45 12.13 -8.47
CA TYR A 494 -1.24 10.80 -9.05
C TYR A 494 -0.69 10.92 -10.47
N TRP A 495 -0.18 9.80 -10.97
CA TRP A 495 0.24 9.64 -12.35
C TRP A 495 -0.19 8.31 -12.95
N GLN A 496 -0.12 8.24 -14.27
CA GLN A 496 -0.40 7.02 -15.04
C GLN A 496 0.27 7.15 -16.41
N PHE A 497 0.94 6.11 -16.87
CA PHE A 497 1.34 5.99 -18.27
C PHE A 497 0.21 5.41 -19.10
N ALA A 498 0.21 5.71 -20.38
CA ALA A 498 -0.61 5.02 -21.36
C ALA A 498 0.26 4.60 -22.54
N THR A 499 -0.14 3.51 -23.18
CA THR A 499 0.22 3.28 -24.58
C THR A 499 -0.40 4.40 -25.40
N SER A 500 0.18 4.72 -26.56
CA SER A 500 -0.29 5.80 -27.44
C SER A 500 -1.80 5.99 -27.46
N SER A 501 -2.22 7.23 -27.22
CA SER A 501 -3.45 7.80 -27.80
C SER A 501 -3.34 7.97 -29.33
N GLY A 502 -2.41 7.26 -29.98
CA GLY A 502 -2.31 7.09 -31.41
C GLY A 502 -2.90 5.74 -31.79
N GLY A 503 -4.11 5.77 -32.34
CA GLY A 503 -4.35 5.13 -33.63
C GLY A 503 -4.08 3.62 -33.78
N GLU A 504 -4.14 2.84 -32.71
CA GLU A 504 -4.94 1.61 -32.79
C GLU A 504 -6.14 1.84 -31.92
N THR A 505 -7.12 2.54 -32.50
CA THR A 505 -8.50 2.23 -32.14
C THR A 505 -8.61 0.70 -32.17
N PRO A 506 -9.18 0.01 -31.14
CA PRO A 506 -9.35 -1.46 -31.10
C PRO A 506 -9.85 -2.06 -32.42
N VAL A 507 -10.50 -1.18 -33.16
CA VAL A 507 -11.11 -1.26 -34.46
C VAL A 507 -10.84 0.07 -35.16
N GLU A 508 -10.23 0.10 -36.34
CA GLU A 508 -10.24 1.29 -37.21
C GLU A 508 -11.66 1.88 -37.34
N ASN A 509 -11.83 3.19 -37.10
CA ASN A 509 -13.14 3.85 -37.14
C ASN A 509 -13.82 3.68 -38.51
N GLY A 510 -15.09 3.27 -38.51
CA GLY A 510 -15.87 3.01 -39.71
C GLY A 510 -15.60 1.66 -40.39
N ARG A 511 -14.66 0.84 -39.87
CA ARG A 511 -14.42 -0.52 -40.38
C ARG A 511 -15.39 -1.53 -39.79
N VAL A 512 -15.48 -2.66 -40.50
CA VAL A 512 -16.39 -3.77 -40.22
C VAL A 512 -15.63 -4.93 -39.57
N TYR A 513 -16.17 -5.45 -38.49
CA TYR A 513 -15.59 -6.55 -37.72
C TYR A 513 -16.64 -7.60 -37.39
N LYS A 514 -16.17 -8.82 -37.13
CA LYS A 514 -16.93 -9.84 -36.38
C LYS A 514 -16.41 -9.86 -34.96
N LEU A 515 -17.31 -9.91 -33.97
CA LEU A 515 -16.91 -10.01 -32.56
C LEU A 515 -16.99 -11.47 -32.14
N GLN A 516 -15.83 -12.10 -31.95
CA GLN A 516 -15.71 -13.49 -31.51
C GLN A 516 -15.61 -13.57 -29.98
N ASN A 517 -16.46 -14.37 -29.35
CA ASN A 517 -16.38 -14.62 -27.93
C ASN A 517 -15.18 -15.52 -27.59
N VAL A 518 -14.41 -15.17 -26.55
CA VAL A 518 -13.20 -15.92 -26.16
C VAL A 518 -13.53 -17.29 -25.55
N HIS A 519 -14.71 -17.46 -24.95
CA HIS A 519 -15.10 -18.72 -24.30
C HIS A 519 -15.66 -19.77 -25.28
N SER A 520 -16.49 -19.34 -26.24
CA SER A 520 -17.17 -20.23 -27.21
C SER A 520 -16.48 -20.29 -28.58
N ASN A 521 -15.67 -19.27 -28.94
CA ASN A 521 -15.14 -19.03 -30.28
C ASN A 521 -16.20 -18.73 -31.36
N MET A 522 -17.46 -18.54 -30.96
CA MET A 522 -18.56 -18.11 -31.85
C MET A 522 -18.58 -16.59 -31.98
N VAL A 523 -19.28 -16.08 -33.00
CA VAL A 523 -19.43 -14.64 -33.26
C VAL A 523 -20.82 -14.15 -32.88
N ILE A 524 -20.94 -12.86 -32.53
CA ILE A 524 -22.25 -12.22 -32.34
C ILE A 524 -22.96 -11.98 -33.68
N GLY A 525 -24.22 -12.39 -33.75
CA GLY A 525 -25.13 -12.19 -34.87
C GLY A 525 -26.51 -11.74 -34.41
N ILE A 526 -27.43 -11.59 -35.35
CA ILE A 526 -28.83 -11.28 -35.06
C ILE A 526 -29.70 -12.49 -35.39
N ALA A 527 -30.49 -12.94 -34.42
CA ALA A 527 -31.34 -14.12 -34.57
C ALA A 527 -32.21 -14.02 -35.83
N ASN A 528 -32.17 -15.07 -36.66
CA ASN A 528 -32.86 -15.17 -37.94
C ASN A 528 -32.55 -14.04 -38.94
N MET A 529 -31.39 -13.37 -38.81
CA MET A 529 -31.02 -12.20 -39.62
C MET A 529 -32.10 -11.12 -39.62
N SER A 530 -32.81 -10.93 -38.49
CA SER A 530 -33.88 -9.95 -38.40
C SER A 530 -33.37 -8.54 -38.76
N THR A 531 -34.21 -7.74 -39.40
CA THR A 531 -33.96 -6.31 -39.66
C THR A 531 -34.88 -5.41 -38.82
N ALA A 532 -35.71 -5.98 -37.94
CA ALA A 532 -36.62 -5.26 -37.07
C ALA A 532 -35.93 -4.75 -35.79
N ASN A 533 -36.46 -3.66 -35.21
CA ASN A 533 -36.13 -3.25 -33.85
C ASN A 533 -36.48 -4.36 -32.87
N GLY A 534 -35.60 -4.60 -31.89
CA GLY A 534 -35.73 -5.69 -30.93
C GLY A 534 -35.27 -7.04 -31.47
N GLY A 535 -34.66 -7.09 -32.67
CA GLY A 535 -33.98 -8.28 -33.15
C GLY A 535 -32.91 -8.73 -32.15
N GLN A 536 -33.02 -9.96 -31.65
CA GLN A 536 -32.19 -10.45 -30.55
C GLN A 536 -30.75 -10.72 -31.00
N ALA A 537 -29.77 -10.22 -30.25
CA ALA A 537 -28.39 -10.60 -30.42
C ALA A 537 -28.12 -11.98 -29.82
N VAL A 538 -27.49 -12.85 -30.61
CA VAL A 538 -27.13 -14.22 -30.22
C VAL A 538 -25.69 -14.51 -30.63
N GLN A 539 -25.05 -15.49 -30.01
CA GLN A 539 -23.83 -16.07 -30.58
C GLN A 539 -24.17 -17.15 -31.61
N TRP A 540 -23.36 -17.27 -32.65
CA TRP A 540 -23.48 -18.32 -33.68
C TRP A 540 -22.12 -18.66 -34.29
N ASP A 541 -22.01 -19.83 -34.91
CA ASP A 541 -20.86 -20.16 -35.74
C ASP A 541 -20.75 -19.16 -36.90
N ASP A 542 -19.53 -18.72 -37.21
CA ASP A 542 -19.31 -17.82 -38.34
C ASP A 542 -19.59 -18.53 -39.67
N ASN A 543 -20.76 -18.24 -40.25
CA ASN A 543 -21.24 -18.76 -41.53
C ASN A 543 -21.05 -17.75 -42.68
N GLY A 544 -20.39 -16.61 -42.44
CA GLY A 544 -20.15 -15.57 -43.43
C GLY A 544 -21.35 -14.69 -43.78
N THR A 545 -22.44 -14.70 -43.01
CA THR A 545 -23.60 -13.82 -43.26
C THR A 545 -23.40 -12.42 -42.68
N ALA A 546 -24.01 -11.41 -43.32
CA ALA A 546 -23.83 -10.00 -42.99
C ALA A 546 -24.39 -9.58 -41.62
N ASP A 547 -25.23 -10.41 -40.98
CA ASP A 547 -25.72 -10.13 -39.64
C ASP A 547 -24.65 -10.41 -38.56
N HIS A 548 -23.57 -11.11 -38.90
CA HIS A 548 -22.39 -11.29 -38.04
C HIS A 548 -21.40 -10.13 -38.13
N GLU A 549 -21.63 -9.18 -39.04
CA GLU A 549 -20.72 -8.10 -39.37
C GLU A 549 -21.20 -6.79 -38.75
N TRP A 550 -20.27 -6.10 -38.08
CA TRP A 550 -20.56 -4.91 -37.28
C TRP A 550 -19.59 -3.80 -37.63
N ARG A 551 -20.11 -2.66 -38.10
CA ARG A 551 -19.33 -1.44 -38.29
C ARG A 551 -19.16 -0.72 -36.96
N PHE A 552 -17.92 -0.41 -36.59
CA PHE A 552 -17.62 0.33 -35.37
C PHE A 552 -17.45 1.81 -35.68
N GLU A 553 -18.30 2.65 -35.10
CA GLU A 553 -18.30 4.10 -35.30
C GLU A 553 -17.95 4.80 -33.98
N ARG A 554 -16.80 5.46 -33.94
CA ARG A 554 -16.30 6.19 -32.77
C ARG A 554 -16.98 7.55 -32.67
N LEU A 555 -17.50 7.85 -31.49
CA LEU A 555 -18.12 9.14 -31.12
C LEU A 555 -17.06 10.10 -30.55
N ASP A 556 -17.34 11.40 -30.59
CA ASP A 556 -16.49 12.44 -29.98
C ASP A 556 -16.29 12.25 -28.47
N SER A 557 -17.23 11.57 -27.81
CA SER A 557 -17.16 11.18 -26.40
C SER A 557 -16.12 10.09 -26.10
N GLY A 558 -15.59 9.42 -27.14
CA GLY A 558 -14.68 8.29 -27.02
C GLY A 558 -15.35 6.91 -26.99
N TYR A 559 -16.69 6.85 -26.94
CA TYR A 559 -17.48 5.61 -27.04
C TYR A 559 -17.68 5.18 -28.50
N TYR A 560 -18.16 3.95 -28.70
CA TYR A 560 -18.45 3.38 -30.01
C TYR A 560 -19.93 3.02 -30.15
N LYS A 561 -20.47 3.19 -31.37
CA LYS A 561 -21.69 2.52 -31.82
C LYS A 561 -21.30 1.35 -32.72
N LEU A 562 -22.01 0.24 -32.55
CA LEU A 562 -21.81 -0.98 -33.33
C LEU A 562 -23.01 -1.16 -34.25
N THR A 563 -22.85 -0.82 -35.52
CA THR A 563 -23.92 -0.88 -36.52
C THR A 563 -23.87 -2.21 -37.25
N ASN A 564 -24.92 -3.02 -37.15
CA ASN A 564 -25.04 -4.27 -37.87
C ASN A 564 -25.10 -4.02 -39.39
N ILE A 565 -24.30 -4.72 -40.17
CA ILE A 565 -24.21 -4.50 -41.63
C ILE A 565 -25.48 -4.96 -42.35
N HIS A 566 -26.14 -6.01 -41.87
CA HIS A 566 -27.36 -6.52 -42.51
C HIS A 566 -28.56 -5.58 -42.32
N SER A 567 -28.80 -5.10 -41.09
CA SER A 567 -30.00 -4.33 -40.75
C SER A 567 -29.81 -2.81 -40.75
N GLY A 568 -28.57 -2.33 -40.64
CA GLY A 568 -28.24 -0.91 -40.44
C GLY A 568 -28.57 -0.38 -39.03
N LYS A 569 -28.92 -1.25 -38.08
CA LYS A 569 -29.30 -0.91 -36.70
C LYS A 569 -28.11 -1.05 -35.75
N VAL A 570 -28.17 -0.38 -34.61
CA VAL A 570 -27.09 -0.39 -33.61
C VAL A 570 -27.33 -1.41 -32.51
N LEU A 571 -26.26 -1.98 -31.96
CA LEU A 571 -26.31 -2.85 -30.78
C LEU A 571 -26.65 -2.03 -29.53
N GLY A 572 -27.72 -2.41 -28.84
CA GLY A 572 -28.21 -1.78 -27.62
C GLY A 572 -28.66 -2.79 -26.57
N ILE A 573 -29.14 -2.29 -25.44
CA ILE A 573 -29.70 -3.12 -24.36
C ILE A 573 -31.22 -2.90 -24.33
N GLU A 574 -31.96 -4.00 -24.32
CA GLU A 574 -33.41 -3.99 -24.36
C GLU A 574 -34.00 -3.08 -23.26
N ASN A 575 -34.81 -2.11 -23.69
CA ASN A 575 -35.46 -1.10 -22.84
C ASN A 575 -34.50 -0.26 -21.97
N MET A 576 -33.24 -0.06 -22.40
CA MET A 576 -32.21 0.61 -21.61
C MET A 576 -32.05 0.02 -20.19
N SER A 577 -32.31 -1.28 -20.05
CA SER A 577 -32.28 -1.92 -18.73
C SER A 577 -30.89 -1.79 -18.09
N THR A 578 -30.85 -1.67 -16.77
CA THR A 578 -29.63 -1.77 -15.95
C THR A 578 -29.59 -3.07 -15.15
N ALA A 579 -30.51 -4.01 -15.44
CA ALA A 579 -30.55 -5.30 -14.79
C ALA A 579 -29.52 -6.27 -15.39
N ARG A 580 -28.95 -7.13 -14.53
CA ARG A 580 -28.14 -8.27 -14.95
C ARG A 580 -28.98 -9.24 -15.79
N GLY A 581 -28.41 -9.75 -16.86
CA GLY A 581 -29.09 -10.67 -17.77
C GLY A 581 -30.05 -9.99 -18.74
N ALA A 582 -30.10 -8.65 -18.78
CA ALA A 582 -30.90 -7.96 -19.80
C ALA A 582 -30.35 -8.26 -21.20
N SER A 583 -31.26 -8.54 -22.14
CA SER A 583 -30.91 -8.94 -23.51
C SER A 583 -30.23 -7.80 -24.27
N ALA A 584 -29.19 -8.13 -25.02
CA ALA A 584 -28.71 -7.28 -26.09
C ALA A 584 -29.59 -7.47 -27.34
N VAL A 585 -29.93 -6.37 -27.99
CA VAL A 585 -30.79 -6.33 -29.18
C VAL A 585 -30.23 -5.33 -30.19
N GLN A 586 -30.69 -5.40 -31.44
CA GLN A 586 -30.51 -4.30 -32.38
C GLN A 586 -31.68 -3.30 -32.31
N TRP A 587 -31.38 -2.02 -32.51
CA TRP A 587 -32.39 -0.97 -32.56
C TRP A 587 -31.98 0.16 -33.50
N ASP A 588 -32.95 0.92 -34.01
CA ASP A 588 -32.67 2.18 -34.72
C ASP A 588 -31.97 3.15 -33.78
N ASP A 589 -30.91 3.79 -34.24
CA ASP A 589 -30.16 4.72 -33.39
C ASP A 589 -31.02 5.94 -33.03
N ASN A 590 -31.38 6.03 -31.75
CA ASN A 590 -32.16 7.12 -31.15
C ASN A 590 -31.28 8.01 -30.23
N GLY A 591 -29.96 7.80 -30.22
CA GLY A 591 -29.00 8.58 -29.42
C GLY A 591 -28.99 8.28 -27.92
N THR A 592 -29.61 7.19 -27.46
CA THR A 592 -29.59 6.81 -26.04
C THR A 592 -28.27 6.13 -25.65
N ALA A 593 -27.89 6.28 -24.39
CA ALA A 593 -26.60 5.82 -23.87
C ALA A 593 -26.45 4.29 -23.88
N ASP A 594 -27.53 3.52 -23.95
CA ASP A 594 -27.46 2.05 -24.02
C ASP A 594 -26.99 1.54 -25.39
N HIS A 595 -26.98 2.39 -26.42
CA HIS A 595 -26.41 2.08 -27.74
C HIS A 595 -24.89 2.35 -27.82
N GLU A 596 -24.29 2.86 -26.74
CA GLU A 596 -22.91 3.32 -26.73
C GLU A 596 -22.02 2.42 -25.86
N TRP A 597 -20.87 2.04 -26.42
CA TRP A 597 -20.00 1.03 -25.84
C TRP A 597 -18.57 1.54 -25.68
N GLN A 598 -18.00 1.37 -24.49
CA GLN A 598 -16.57 1.53 -24.25
C GLN A 598 -15.87 0.20 -24.52
N LEU A 599 -14.78 0.25 -25.28
CA LEU A 599 -13.94 -0.92 -25.55
C LEU A 599 -12.77 -0.93 -24.56
N ALA A 600 -12.82 -1.82 -23.56
CA ALA A 600 -11.80 -1.94 -22.52
C ALA A 600 -10.81 -3.08 -22.87
N PRO A 601 -9.53 -2.78 -23.16
CA PRO A 601 -8.55 -3.80 -23.54
C PRO A 601 -8.12 -4.67 -22.34
N LEU A 602 -7.87 -5.96 -22.60
CA LEU A 602 -7.42 -6.92 -21.57
C LEU A 602 -5.92 -7.28 -21.66
N GLY A 603 -5.21 -6.75 -22.66
CA GLY A 603 -3.77 -6.94 -22.83
C GLY A 603 -3.35 -8.19 -23.61
N ASP A 604 -4.28 -9.11 -23.89
CA ASP A 604 -4.07 -10.34 -24.67
C ASP A 604 -4.64 -10.27 -26.11
N GLY A 605 -5.03 -9.07 -26.55
CA GLY A 605 -5.72 -8.82 -27.82
C GLY A 605 -7.25 -9.01 -27.77
N SER A 606 -7.81 -9.33 -26.59
CA SER A 606 -9.26 -9.30 -26.36
C SER A 606 -9.70 -8.04 -25.61
N TYR A 607 -11.01 -7.79 -25.67
CA TYR A 607 -11.66 -6.59 -25.15
C TYR A 607 -12.94 -6.94 -24.40
N LYS A 608 -13.31 -6.10 -23.44
CA LYS A 608 -14.67 -6.04 -22.89
C LYS A 608 -15.41 -4.89 -23.55
N LEU A 609 -16.70 -5.10 -23.85
CA LEU A 609 -17.60 -4.03 -24.28
C LEU A 609 -18.42 -3.61 -23.07
N VAL A 610 -18.14 -2.42 -22.55
CA VAL A 610 -18.82 -1.84 -21.38
C VAL A 610 -19.92 -0.90 -21.88
N ASN A 611 -21.16 -1.15 -21.49
CA ASN A 611 -22.29 -0.30 -21.87
C ASN A 611 -22.23 1.04 -21.14
N ARG A 612 -22.39 2.16 -21.86
CA ARG A 612 -22.32 3.50 -21.25
C ARG A 612 -23.46 3.77 -20.26
N HIS A 613 -24.63 3.19 -20.48
CA HIS A 613 -25.79 3.43 -19.61
C HIS A 613 -25.70 2.66 -18.29
N SER A 614 -25.41 1.36 -18.35
CA SER A 614 -25.42 0.48 -17.17
C SER A 614 -24.05 0.30 -16.50
N GLY A 615 -22.95 0.53 -17.23
CA GLY A 615 -21.59 0.18 -16.78
C GLY A 615 -21.30 -1.32 -16.77
N MET A 616 -22.25 -2.16 -17.21
CA MET A 616 -22.10 -3.62 -17.31
C MET A 616 -21.41 -4.03 -18.61
N VAL A 617 -20.89 -5.25 -18.65
CA VAL A 617 -20.19 -5.81 -19.81
C VAL A 617 -21.09 -6.69 -20.65
N LEU A 618 -20.87 -6.70 -21.98
CA LEU A 618 -21.50 -7.62 -22.91
C LEU A 618 -20.96 -9.05 -22.70
N GLY A 619 -21.86 -10.02 -22.53
CA GLY A 619 -21.53 -11.41 -22.25
C GLY A 619 -22.48 -12.41 -22.91
N VAL A 620 -22.11 -13.69 -22.86
CA VAL A 620 -22.95 -14.80 -23.35
C VAL A 620 -23.71 -15.38 -22.17
N ASP A 621 -25.04 -15.46 -22.29
CA ASP A 621 -25.90 -15.94 -21.20
C ASP A 621 -25.48 -17.33 -20.71
N GLY A 622 -25.30 -17.45 -19.40
CA GLY A 622 -24.88 -18.69 -18.73
C GLY A 622 -23.51 -19.25 -19.16
N MET A 623 -22.61 -18.43 -19.74
CA MET A 623 -21.35 -18.88 -20.34
C MET A 623 -21.55 -19.97 -21.42
N SER A 624 -22.70 -19.95 -22.10
CA SER A 624 -23.05 -21.01 -23.04
C SER A 624 -22.04 -21.14 -24.19
N ARG A 625 -21.85 -22.37 -24.68
CA ARG A 625 -21.12 -22.66 -25.93
C ARG A 625 -22.04 -23.11 -27.07
N GLU A 626 -23.35 -22.99 -26.88
CA GLU A 626 -24.34 -23.40 -27.87
C GLU A 626 -24.64 -22.26 -28.86
N ALA A 627 -24.82 -22.61 -30.12
CA ALA A 627 -25.30 -21.68 -31.14
C ALA A 627 -26.74 -21.23 -30.81
N GLY A 628 -27.00 -19.93 -30.94
CA GLY A 628 -28.27 -19.32 -30.58
C GLY A 628 -28.38 -18.89 -29.12
N ALA A 629 -27.32 -19.07 -28.30
CA ALA A 629 -27.31 -18.53 -26.94
C ALA A 629 -27.39 -17.00 -26.98
N LYS A 630 -28.17 -16.44 -26.05
CA LYS A 630 -28.43 -15.01 -25.98
C LYS A 630 -27.17 -14.24 -25.60
N ILE A 631 -27.03 -13.06 -26.19
CA ILE A 631 -26.09 -12.07 -25.68
C ILE A 631 -26.83 -11.18 -24.68
N VAL A 632 -26.21 -10.95 -23.53
CA VAL A 632 -26.77 -10.19 -22.41
C VAL A 632 -25.75 -9.18 -21.88
N GLN A 633 -26.19 -8.27 -21.02
CA GLN A 633 -25.26 -7.54 -20.15
C GLN A 633 -25.16 -8.20 -18.77
N TRP A 634 -23.98 -8.12 -18.16
CA TRP A 634 -23.74 -8.63 -16.80
C TRP A 634 -22.66 -7.81 -16.07
N ASP A 635 -22.60 -7.94 -14.75
CA ASP A 635 -21.46 -7.45 -13.98
C ASP A 635 -20.18 -8.14 -14.44
N ASP A 636 -19.07 -7.40 -14.49
CA ASP A 636 -17.79 -8.00 -14.77
C ASP A 636 -17.33 -8.89 -13.59
N ASN A 637 -17.37 -10.20 -13.80
CA ASN A 637 -16.93 -11.23 -12.85
C ASN A 637 -15.61 -11.91 -13.29
N GLY A 638 -14.95 -11.38 -14.34
CA GLY A 638 -13.70 -11.90 -14.88
C GLY A 638 -13.79 -13.18 -15.73
N THR A 639 -14.99 -13.69 -16.04
CA THR A 639 -15.13 -14.90 -16.85
C THR A 639 -14.93 -14.64 -18.35
N ALA A 640 -14.47 -15.67 -19.07
CA ALA A 640 -14.04 -15.53 -20.46
C ALA A 640 -15.17 -15.25 -21.47
N ASP A 641 -16.42 -15.49 -21.10
CA ASP A 641 -17.60 -15.20 -21.91
C ASP A 641 -17.93 -13.70 -22.00
N HIS A 642 -17.28 -12.86 -21.19
CA HIS A 642 -17.35 -11.40 -21.28
C HIS A 642 -16.28 -10.80 -22.20
N ASN A 643 -15.37 -11.64 -22.72
CA ASN A 643 -14.20 -11.20 -23.47
C ASN A 643 -14.40 -11.47 -24.96
N TRP A 644 -14.07 -10.48 -25.79
CA TRP A 644 -14.35 -10.49 -27.23
C TRP A 644 -13.07 -10.17 -28.03
N ARG A 645 -12.86 -10.88 -29.14
CA ARG A 645 -11.85 -10.56 -30.15
C ARG A 645 -12.52 -9.94 -31.36
N PHE A 646 -11.92 -8.88 -31.92
CA PHE A 646 -12.44 -8.22 -33.11
C PHE A 646 -11.70 -8.71 -34.34
N MET A 647 -12.41 -9.41 -35.22
CA MET A 647 -11.86 -9.96 -36.46
C MET A 647 -12.24 -9.04 -37.61
N LEU A 648 -11.25 -8.38 -38.23
CA LEU A 648 -11.48 -7.48 -39.36
C LEU A 648 -12.09 -8.25 -40.55
N VAL A 649 -13.22 -7.76 -41.06
CA VAL A 649 -13.82 -8.23 -42.30
C VAL A 649 -13.08 -7.56 -43.45
N ARG A 650 -12.48 -8.37 -44.34
CA ARG A 650 -11.63 -7.91 -45.44
C ARG A 650 -12.41 -7.56 -46.69
#